data_AF-A0A9W7XG14-F1
#
_entry.id   AF-A0A9W7XG14-F1
#
_cell.length_a   1.000
_cell.length_b   1.000
_cell.length_c   1.000
_cell.angle_alpha   90.00
_cell.angle_beta   90.00
_cell.angle_gamma   90.00
#
_symmetry.space_group_name_H-M   'P 1'
#
loop_
_entity.id
_entity.type
_entity.pdbx_description
1 polymer ?
#
loop_
_entity_poly.entity_id
_entity_poly.type
_entity_poly.pdbx_seq_one_letter_code
_entity_poly.pdbx_strand_id
1 'polypeptide(L)'
;KRLVHVPAGNQISEPVDSKEDSGLIKIERQPFPRLPITNSGVSALLPRSQVLKKVFATETYTITQAKLMELAVEFARINSSSAEVTEAMEKWRQKVLDAFGGQLREITRVAGMLLKLCENKALAFALYKVAGEEGYRNAAHYYAMMLGTQSVSVKGAQAQSHKIIKQLAKGGHAPSQMVLADVLLAKNNDHLAREAIGLLESAASSGMSRAVYKLGDVYRKGLGGITKDYEKAMYWYGRAAEMDIGEAWFAMGNMYSEGVDGQPDFTKALGCFEKAALRDIAEAQYNVGVYYLEGRGVKKNANLAVEYWLMAAAKRFPVAALNLGKLFAEGKEVERNYRRARDMLSIAIECSDPQKIIERSARDVLRKVEQEQEGSGRGCQDEAMKLAFNIFNVRLHVPYAACVLLLPFILGSVTERVFVQQLDHFAAPNRSSLTFPQRYLVADTYYRQGGPVILYGVGERAIDEADLTDGWVMEMAERTHGMAVLLEQRFYGQSRPAADALRETANVYGYLAVEQMMADIKNFIRRFPSDKSAATLFDGSDKEHEIAWILVGGSFAGSLVAWTKHRYPELGFFALASSSPMKLTDEYWQFDKVAAERLPCAQELSAAVQKIDRLLDNTNDRGVVQSMKKQFGLGANATDEMLAAELSLPTSWMMQQPVSQLANKEIGDFCKMLQKGSGGSDADAINALASISRAFSSEHRIQTPLSECPAANDDLAWLWQQCTELGLWQTAPPEHKEPAWFARRLRSRRLTPAYFASQCRRCFPESPMTAAVAAERKHEFRRFANDALAAYETPRASVDTVFTGGSLDPWKHTFVVAGGLAVEITGASHAEDLMRCSNGGASEDVCRAQRVISQAIERWIKEKKETRALSLQNKPLRNAIGWLAAATSSGVGRWAGLLVLLMLEAVTAAGLLMLCWRAIKQN
;
A
#
# COMPACT_ATOMS: atom_id res chain seq x y z
N LYS A 1 9.08 15.87 49.16
CA LYS A 1 9.90 16.17 50.37
C LYS A 1 11.33 16.37 49.88
N ARG A 2 11.95 17.54 49.83
CA ARG A 2 11.96 18.69 50.74
C ARG A 2 11.29 19.95 50.17
N LEU A 3 10.65 20.67 51.07
CA LEU A 3 10.08 22.01 50.96
C LEU A 3 11.13 23.06 51.36
N VAL A 4 11.09 24.24 50.73
CA VAL A 4 11.28 25.57 51.36
C VAL A 4 10.36 26.54 50.59
N HIS A 5 9.15 26.81 51.08
CA HIS A 5 8.67 28.05 51.74
C HIS A 5 8.69 29.37 50.91
N VAL A 6 7.59 29.66 50.18
CA VAL A 6 6.55 30.74 50.34
C VAL A 6 7.05 32.10 50.91
N PRO A 7 6.74 33.30 50.34
CA PRO A 7 5.36 33.81 50.35
C PRO A 7 4.82 34.64 49.17
N ALA A 8 3.48 34.65 49.16
CA ALA A 8 2.59 35.46 48.33
C ALA A 8 2.56 36.94 48.75
N GLY A 9 2.28 37.84 47.80
CA GLY A 9 1.88 39.20 48.13
C GLY A 9 1.92 40.20 46.97
N ASN A 10 0.71 40.48 46.46
CA ASN A 10 0.24 41.72 45.83
C ASN A 10 0.47 41.98 44.33
N GLN A 11 -0.69 42.15 43.68
CA GLN A 11 -0.93 42.81 42.39
C GLN A 11 -0.23 44.18 42.33
N ILE A 12 0.26 44.55 41.14
CA ILE A 12 -0.13 45.76 40.38
C ILE A 12 0.66 45.76 39.04
N SER A 13 -0.07 46.12 37.97
CA SER A 13 0.33 46.64 36.64
C SER A 13 1.16 45.79 35.66
N GLU A 14 0.53 45.47 34.52
CA GLU A 14 1.14 45.30 33.19
C GLU A 14 2.05 46.47 32.78
N PRO A 15 2.77 46.45 31.63
CA PRO A 15 3.17 45.35 30.72
C PRO A 15 4.71 45.33 30.53
N VAL A 16 5.28 44.43 29.70
CA VAL A 16 6.42 44.66 28.76
C VAL A 16 7.10 43.33 28.33
N ASP A 17 7.34 43.25 27.00
CA ASP A 17 8.30 42.51 26.17
C ASP A 17 9.16 41.36 26.72
N SER A 18 9.43 40.36 25.85
CA SER A 18 10.81 39.91 25.60
C SER A 18 10.97 38.98 24.37
N LYS A 19 11.93 39.33 23.52
CA LYS A 19 12.75 38.42 22.70
C LYS A 19 13.69 37.60 23.60
N GLU A 20 14.00 36.36 23.20
CA GLU A 20 15.21 35.52 23.49
C GLU A 20 14.80 34.04 23.24
N ASP A 21 15.61 33.04 22.88
CA ASP A 21 17.01 32.87 22.48
C ASP A 21 17.07 31.44 21.86
N SER A 22 17.76 31.21 20.75
CA SER A 22 17.80 29.90 20.06
C SER A 22 19.14 29.18 20.25
N GLY A 23 19.16 28.18 21.15
CA GLY A 23 20.32 27.28 21.34
C GLY A 23 20.39 26.18 20.27
N LEU A 24 21.39 26.24 19.38
CA LEU A 24 21.74 25.20 18.41
C LEU A 24 23.14 24.63 18.70
N ILE A 25 23.27 23.30 18.73
CA ILE A 25 24.54 22.58 18.90
C ILE A 25 24.89 21.85 17.58
N LYS A 26 26.13 22.01 17.09
CA LYS A 26 26.76 21.28 15.95
C LYS A 26 27.78 20.24 16.47
N ILE A 27 28.09 19.17 15.73
CA ILE A 27 29.43 18.50 15.57
C ILE A 27 29.34 17.23 14.64
N GLU A 28 30.50 16.83 14.09
CA GLU A 28 30.89 16.14 12.84
C GLU A 28 30.87 14.57 12.77
N ARG A 29 31.15 14.01 11.57
CA ARG A 29 31.11 12.57 11.17
C ARG A 29 32.51 11.93 10.97
N GLN A 30 32.64 10.61 11.23
CA GLN A 30 33.56 9.68 10.49
C GLN A 30 33.03 8.21 10.45
N PRO A 31 33.34 7.37 9.42
CA PRO A 31 32.85 5.97 9.28
C PRO A 31 33.93 4.87 9.06
N PHE A 32 33.56 3.57 9.15
CA PHE A 32 34.30 2.41 8.61
C PHE A 32 33.34 1.32 7.99
N PRO A 33 33.82 0.40 7.11
CA PRO A 33 33.03 -0.40 6.15
C PRO A 33 32.94 -1.93 6.42
N ARG A 34 32.16 -2.65 5.57
CA ARG A 34 31.80 -4.11 5.61
C ARG A 34 32.70 -5.04 4.75
N LEU A 35 32.67 -6.37 4.98
CA LEU A 35 33.11 -7.47 4.06
C LEU A 35 32.42 -8.86 4.37
N PRO A 36 32.57 -9.98 3.59
CA PRO A 36 31.51 -10.95 3.14
C PRO A 36 31.64 -12.46 3.58
N ILE A 37 30.86 -13.38 2.95
CA ILE A 37 30.39 -14.74 3.38
C ILE A 37 31.06 -15.97 2.69
N THR A 38 31.07 -17.18 3.34
CA THR A 38 31.15 -18.55 2.71
C THR A 38 30.33 -19.68 3.41
N ASN A 39 29.84 -20.65 2.60
CA ASN A 39 29.43 -22.08 2.79
C ASN A 39 28.78 -22.63 4.10
N SER A 40 27.48 -22.98 4.06
CA SER A 40 26.84 -24.01 4.92
C SER A 40 25.59 -24.65 4.28
N GLY A 41 25.75 -25.86 3.72
CA GLY A 41 24.84 -26.54 2.78
C GLY A 41 23.79 -27.51 3.34
N VAL A 42 23.30 -27.35 4.58
CA VAL A 42 22.18 -28.18 5.11
C VAL A 42 20.87 -27.38 5.25
N SER A 43 20.95 -26.04 5.24
CA SER A 43 19.80 -25.13 5.34
C SER A 43 18.94 -25.06 4.07
N ALA A 44 19.40 -25.58 2.94
CA ALA A 44 18.77 -25.38 1.62
C ALA A 44 17.64 -26.38 1.28
N LEU A 45 17.41 -27.41 2.12
CA LEU A 45 16.44 -28.49 1.86
C LEU A 45 15.16 -28.42 2.70
N LEU A 46 15.04 -27.48 3.64
CA LEU A 46 13.83 -27.30 4.44
C LEU A 46 12.88 -26.30 3.72
N PRO A 47 11.62 -26.69 3.42
CA PRO A 47 10.65 -25.75 2.86
C PRO A 47 10.40 -24.60 3.86
N ARG A 48 10.40 -23.35 3.38
CA ARG A 48 10.17 -22.19 4.23
C ARG A 48 8.69 -22.21 4.68
N SER A 49 8.47 -22.14 5.98
CA SER A 49 7.15 -22.34 6.61
C SER A 49 6.04 -21.38 6.14
N GLN A 50 6.39 -20.22 5.57
CA GLN A 50 5.46 -19.21 5.06
C GLN A 50 4.76 -19.60 3.75
N VAL A 51 5.35 -20.46 2.94
CA VAL A 51 4.82 -20.75 1.60
C VAL A 51 3.84 -21.92 1.60
N LEU A 52 4.04 -22.90 2.49
CA LEU A 52 2.98 -23.85 2.80
C LEU A 52 1.72 -23.14 3.34
N LYS A 53 1.84 -22.00 4.05
CA LYS A 53 0.66 -21.21 4.45
C LYS A 53 -0.09 -20.58 3.26
N LYS A 54 0.61 -20.17 2.20
CA LYS A 54 -0.01 -19.69 0.95
C LYS A 54 -0.72 -20.82 0.18
N VAL A 55 -0.18 -22.04 0.24
CA VAL A 55 -0.80 -23.23 -0.37
C VAL A 55 -2.18 -23.51 0.25
N PHE A 56 -2.36 -23.37 1.56
CA PHE A 56 -3.61 -23.73 2.24
C PHE A 56 -4.64 -22.59 2.41
N ALA A 57 -4.43 -21.42 1.81
CA ALA A 57 -5.19 -20.21 2.14
C ALA A 57 -6.59 -20.08 1.50
N THR A 58 -6.98 -20.92 0.52
CA THR A 58 -8.18 -20.64 -0.30
C THR A 58 -9.07 -21.83 -0.67
N GLU A 59 -8.78 -23.07 -0.26
CA GLU A 59 -9.64 -24.24 -0.57
C GLU A 59 -9.63 -25.27 0.57
N THR A 60 -10.64 -26.15 0.66
CA THR A 60 -10.67 -27.27 1.63
C THR A 60 -9.72 -28.38 1.17
N TYR A 61 -8.52 -28.45 1.75
CA TYR A 61 -7.54 -29.52 1.47
C TYR A 61 -7.76 -30.72 2.40
N THR A 62 -7.53 -31.93 1.90
CA THR A 62 -7.54 -33.16 2.72
C THR A 62 -6.28 -33.33 3.57
N ILE A 63 -5.14 -32.82 3.11
CA ILE A 63 -3.88 -32.84 3.87
C ILE A 63 -3.66 -31.52 4.63
N THR A 64 -3.16 -31.60 5.87
CA THR A 64 -2.80 -30.40 6.64
C THR A 64 -1.37 -29.95 6.35
N GLN A 65 -1.09 -28.66 6.56
CA GLN A 65 0.26 -28.10 6.47
C GLN A 65 1.28 -28.87 7.32
N ALA A 66 0.88 -29.29 8.53
CA ALA A 66 1.73 -30.05 9.43
C ALA A 66 2.09 -31.42 8.86
N LYS A 67 1.11 -32.13 8.26
CA LYS A 67 1.34 -33.44 7.66
C LYS A 67 2.22 -33.36 6.42
N LEU A 68 2.08 -32.30 5.62
CA LEU A 68 2.95 -32.07 4.47
C LEU A 68 4.40 -31.74 4.87
N MET A 69 4.60 -30.98 5.96
CA MET A 69 5.93 -30.76 6.54
C MET A 69 6.55 -32.05 7.07
N GLU A 70 5.77 -32.90 7.74
CA GLU A 70 6.22 -34.21 8.22
C GLU A 70 6.75 -35.06 7.04
N LEU A 71 5.97 -35.16 5.97
CA LEU A 71 6.38 -35.87 4.75
C LEU A 71 7.67 -35.28 4.13
N ALA A 72 7.82 -33.95 4.15
CA ALA A 72 9.01 -33.27 3.63
C ALA A 72 10.27 -33.59 4.44
N VAL A 73 10.15 -33.56 5.77
CA VAL A 73 11.26 -33.88 6.70
C VAL A 73 11.64 -35.35 6.59
N GLU A 74 10.65 -36.25 6.50
CA GLU A 74 10.91 -37.67 6.30
C GLU A 74 11.62 -37.92 4.97
N PHE A 75 11.15 -37.32 3.87
CA PHE A 75 11.79 -37.44 2.56
C PHE A 75 13.25 -36.97 2.59
N ALA A 76 13.53 -35.84 3.24
CA ALA A 76 14.88 -35.29 3.34
C ALA A 76 15.85 -36.18 4.15
N ARG A 77 15.34 -37.06 5.00
CA ARG A 77 16.15 -38.02 5.81
C ARG A 77 16.47 -39.30 5.05
N ILE A 78 15.82 -39.57 3.93
CA ILE A 78 16.07 -40.76 3.10
C ILE A 78 17.36 -40.51 2.30
N ASN A 79 18.49 -41.00 2.83
CA ASN A 79 19.82 -40.87 2.23
C ASN A 79 20.00 -41.87 1.06
N SER A 80 20.86 -41.60 0.08
CA SER A 80 20.92 -42.38 -1.18
C SER A 80 22.18 -43.27 -1.30
N SER A 81 22.11 -44.58 -0.95
CA SER A 81 22.94 -45.65 -1.55
C SER A 81 22.77 -47.11 -1.00
N SER A 82 21.72 -47.50 -0.26
CA SER A 82 21.57 -48.90 0.25
C SER A 82 20.20 -49.52 -0.06
N ALA A 83 20.06 -50.85 0.08
CA ALA A 83 18.78 -51.56 -0.05
C ALA A 83 17.71 -51.07 0.94
N GLU A 84 18.15 -50.51 2.08
CA GLU A 84 17.30 -49.89 3.10
C GLU A 84 16.63 -48.61 2.58
N VAL A 85 17.20 -47.95 1.57
CA VAL A 85 16.64 -46.75 0.92
C VAL A 85 15.40 -47.10 0.11
N THR A 86 15.41 -48.24 -0.59
CA THR A 86 14.26 -48.70 -1.38
C THR A 86 13.07 -49.00 -0.46
N GLU A 87 13.33 -49.69 0.66
CA GLU A 87 12.30 -49.97 1.67
C GLU A 87 11.80 -48.69 2.36
N ALA A 88 12.69 -47.75 2.70
CA ALA A 88 12.32 -46.46 3.27
C ALA A 88 11.50 -45.59 2.31
N MET A 89 11.84 -45.61 1.02
CA MET A 89 11.07 -44.92 -0.03
C MET A 89 9.68 -45.52 -0.22
N GLU A 90 9.53 -46.85 -0.13
CA GLU A 90 8.21 -47.48 -0.25
C GLU A 90 7.33 -47.20 0.97
N LYS A 91 7.91 -47.22 2.17
CA LYS A 91 7.20 -46.78 3.39
C LYS A 91 6.78 -45.32 3.31
N TRP A 92 7.66 -44.45 2.81
CA TRP A 92 7.34 -43.03 2.61
C TRP A 92 6.24 -42.84 1.56
N ARG A 93 6.30 -43.59 0.45
CA ARG A 93 5.27 -43.61 -0.59
C ARG A 93 3.89 -43.97 -0.02
N GLN A 94 3.80 -45.02 0.79
CA GLN A 94 2.53 -45.40 1.43
C GLN A 94 2.00 -44.29 2.35
N LYS A 95 2.88 -43.66 3.16
CA LYS A 95 2.49 -42.52 4.00
C LYS A 95 1.97 -41.32 3.22
N VAL A 96 2.53 -41.05 2.03
CA VAL A 96 2.00 -40.00 1.15
C VAL A 96 0.58 -40.37 0.70
N LEU A 97 0.35 -41.61 0.26
CA LEU A 97 -0.99 -42.04 -0.17
C LEU A 97 -2.02 -41.95 0.97
N ASP A 98 -1.64 -42.41 2.16
CA ASP A 98 -2.50 -42.34 3.35
C ASP A 98 -2.81 -40.89 3.75
N ALA A 99 -1.80 -40.01 3.73
CA ALA A 99 -1.95 -38.60 4.12
C ALA A 99 -2.87 -37.80 3.19
N PHE A 100 -2.99 -38.20 1.93
CA PHE A 100 -3.90 -37.60 0.96
C PHE A 100 -5.19 -38.42 0.76
N GLY A 101 -5.40 -39.49 1.55
CA GLY A 101 -6.55 -40.39 1.40
C GLY A 101 -6.67 -41.01 0.01
N GLY A 102 -5.54 -41.28 -0.66
CA GLY A 102 -5.50 -41.79 -2.04
C GLY A 102 -5.88 -40.77 -3.13
N GLN A 103 -6.08 -39.49 -2.79
CA GLN A 103 -6.50 -38.46 -3.76
C GLN A 103 -5.33 -37.99 -4.62
N LEU A 104 -5.03 -38.73 -5.69
CA LEU A 104 -3.90 -38.46 -6.59
C LEU A 104 -3.93 -37.06 -7.25
N ARG A 105 -5.13 -36.52 -7.50
CA ARG A 105 -5.32 -35.15 -8.01
C ARG A 105 -4.78 -34.10 -7.04
N GLU A 106 -5.00 -34.29 -5.74
CA GLU A 106 -4.55 -33.37 -4.70
C GLU A 106 -3.03 -33.45 -4.50
N ILE A 107 -2.45 -34.66 -4.53
CA ILE A 107 -0.99 -34.84 -4.52
C ILE A 107 -0.34 -34.04 -5.66
N THR A 108 -0.91 -34.14 -6.86
CA THR A 108 -0.42 -33.45 -8.06
C THR A 108 -0.55 -31.94 -7.95
N ARG A 109 -1.67 -31.47 -7.40
CA ARG A 109 -1.93 -30.04 -7.22
C ARG A 109 -0.95 -29.41 -6.22
N VAL A 110 -0.71 -30.09 -5.09
CA VAL A 110 0.30 -29.68 -4.09
C VAL A 110 1.71 -29.68 -4.70
N ALA A 111 2.08 -30.71 -5.45
CA ALA A 111 3.36 -30.78 -6.15
C ALA A 111 3.55 -29.61 -7.14
N GLY A 112 2.50 -29.22 -7.86
CA GLY A 112 2.52 -28.07 -8.77
C GLY A 112 2.69 -26.73 -8.06
N MET A 113 2.10 -26.56 -6.89
CA MET A 113 2.29 -25.35 -6.10
C MET A 113 3.72 -25.23 -5.55
N LEU A 114 4.27 -26.33 -5.02
CA LEU A 114 5.67 -26.39 -4.58
C LEU A 114 6.61 -25.96 -5.73
N LEU A 115 6.37 -26.47 -6.94
CA LEU A 115 7.16 -26.10 -8.12
C LEU A 115 6.98 -24.62 -8.53
N LYS A 116 5.75 -24.11 -8.58
CA LYS A 116 5.43 -22.72 -8.98
C LYS A 116 6.05 -21.68 -8.05
N LEU A 117 6.13 -22.00 -6.77
CA LEU A 117 6.70 -21.15 -5.72
C LEU A 117 8.23 -21.30 -5.61
N CYS A 118 8.85 -22.09 -6.51
CA CYS A 118 10.27 -22.47 -6.46
C CYS A 118 10.70 -23.11 -5.14
N GLU A 119 9.75 -23.72 -4.43
CA GLU A 119 9.97 -24.29 -3.11
C GLU A 119 10.11 -25.81 -3.17
N ASN A 120 11.24 -26.30 -2.67
CA ASN A 120 11.54 -27.73 -2.55
C ASN A 120 11.20 -28.56 -3.80
N LYS A 121 11.92 -28.27 -4.90
CA LYS A 121 11.80 -29.00 -6.17
C LYS A 121 11.97 -30.52 -6.03
N ALA A 122 12.74 -30.97 -5.03
CA ALA A 122 12.95 -32.39 -4.75
C ALA A 122 11.70 -33.08 -4.19
N LEU A 123 10.98 -32.42 -3.27
CA LEU A 123 9.70 -32.93 -2.77
C LEU A 123 8.62 -32.91 -3.85
N ALA A 124 8.53 -31.83 -4.63
CA ALA A 124 7.60 -31.75 -5.77
C ALA A 124 7.84 -32.89 -6.77
N PHE A 125 9.11 -33.15 -7.09
CA PHE A 125 9.53 -34.27 -7.94
C PHE A 125 9.07 -35.62 -7.38
N ALA A 126 9.26 -35.85 -6.07
CA ALA A 126 8.87 -37.10 -5.42
C ALA A 126 7.35 -37.29 -5.37
N LEU A 127 6.57 -36.23 -5.08
CA LEU A 127 5.10 -36.29 -5.08
C LEU A 127 4.53 -36.57 -6.48
N TYR A 128 5.07 -35.91 -7.52
CA TYR A 128 4.68 -36.21 -8.90
C TYR A 128 5.04 -37.64 -9.31
N LYS A 129 6.17 -38.18 -8.84
CA LYS A 129 6.54 -39.57 -9.05
C LYS A 129 5.50 -40.52 -8.43
N VAL A 130 5.17 -40.33 -7.15
CA VAL A 130 4.20 -41.17 -6.43
C VAL A 130 2.83 -41.17 -7.12
N ALA A 131 2.26 -39.98 -7.38
CA ALA A 131 0.96 -39.89 -8.04
C ALA A 131 0.99 -40.42 -9.49
N GLY A 132 2.11 -40.27 -10.19
CA GLY A 132 2.30 -40.81 -11.53
C GLY A 132 2.38 -42.33 -11.57
N GLU A 133 3.08 -42.96 -10.61
CA GLU A 133 3.19 -44.42 -10.48
C GLU A 133 1.85 -45.06 -10.09
N GLU A 134 0.99 -44.35 -9.36
CA GLU A 134 -0.42 -44.72 -9.10
C GLU A 134 -1.35 -44.50 -10.30
N GLY A 135 -0.83 -44.07 -11.45
CA GLY A 135 -1.58 -43.97 -12.70
C GLY A 135 -2.22 -42.61 -12.98
N TYR A 136 -1.96 -41.57 -12.18
CA TYR A 136 -2.46 -40.23 -12.48
C TYR A 136 -1.64 -39.55 -13.60
N ARG A 137 -2.25 -39.50 -14.79
CA ARG A 137 -1.58 -39.11 -16.04
C ARG A 137 -0.94 -37.71 -16.02
N ASN A 138 -1.59 -36.73 -15.38
CA ASN A 138 -1.04 -35.37 -15.22
C ASN A 138 0.23 -35.37 -14.35
N ALA A 139 0.25 -36.13 -13.25
CA ALA A 139 1.43 -36.25 -12.40
C ALA A 139 2.58 -36.93 -13.13
N ALA A 140 2.29 -38.04 -13.83
CA ALA A 140 3.28 -38.73 -14.65
C ALA A 140 3.87 -37.82 -15.73
N HIS A 141 3.07 -36.93 -16.32
CA HIS A 141 3.53 -35.91 -17.26
C HIS A 141 4.49 -34.90 -16.60
N TYR A 142 4.10 -34.28 -15.48
CA TYR A 142 4.96 -33.33 -14.78
C TYR A 142 6.26 -33.97 -14.25
N TYR A 143 6.18 -35.20 -13.75
CA TYR A 143 7.34 -35.99 -13.38
C TYR A 143 8.30 -36.18 -14.57
N ALA A 144 7.77 -36.57 -15.72
CA ALA A 144 8.57 -36.75 -16.93
C ALA A 144 9.19 -35.44 -17.42
N MET A 145 8.48 -34.31 -17.32
CA MET A 145 9.02 -32.99 -17.65
C MET A 145 10.20 -32.62 -16.75
N MET A 146 10.09 -32.86 -15.44
CA MET A 146 11.18 -32.59 -14.49
C MET A 146 12.41 -33.49 -14.70
N LEU A 147 12.21 -34.74 -15.11
CA LEU A 147 13.31 -35.65 -15.52
C LEU A 147 14.05 -35.15 -16.77
N GLY A 148 13.37 -34.45 -17.68
CA GLY A 148 13.93 -33.97 -18.94
C GLY A 148 14.75 -32.68 -18.81
N THR A 149 14.50 -31.88 -17.77
CA THR A 149 15.25 -30.65 -17.47
C THR A 149 16.49 -30.93 -16.63
N GLN A 150 17.63 -30.25 -16.88
CA GLN A 150 18.92 -30.44 -16.17
C GLN A 150 18.90 -30.17 -14.65
N SER A 151 17.73 -29.98 -14.03
CA SER A 151 17.58 -29.71 -12.59
C SER A 151 17.74 -30.95 -11.68
N VAL A 152 17.77 -32.17 -12.24
CA VAL A 152 17.93 -33.41 -11.45
C VAL A 152 19.00 -34.29 -12.09
N SER A 153 20.13 -34.49 -11.39
CA SER A 153 21.28 -35.26 -11.89
C SER A 153 21.07 -36.78 -11.78
N VAL A 154 20.07 -37.33 -12.48
CA VAL A 154 19.83 -38.79 -12.54
C VAL A 154 20.34 -39.36 -13.85
N LYS A 155 21.23 -40.36 -13.77
CA LYS A 155 21.80 -41.05 -14.94
C LYS A 155 20.66 -41.72 -15.72
N GLY A 156 20.47 -41.33 -16.99
CA GLY A 156 19.39 -41.87 -17.85
C GLY A 156 18.03 -41.16 -17.73
N ALA A 157 17.93 -40.07 -16.96
CA ALA A 157 16.67 -39.32 -16.73
C ALA A 157 16.00 -38.86 -18.04
N GLN A 158 16.79 -38.38 -19.01
CA GLN A 158 16.27 -37.94 -20.30
C GLN A 158 15.62 -39.09 -21.09
N ALA A 159 16.21 -40.29 -21.08
CA ALA A 159 15.63 -41.46 -21.76
C ALA A 159 14.34 -41.93 -21.07
N GLN A 160 14.31 -41.88 -19.73
CA GLN A 160 13.12 -42.21 -18.95
C GLN A 160 11.99 -41.20 -19.18
N SER A 161 12.30 -39.90 -19.20
CA SER A 161 11.38 -38.82 -19.55
C SER A 161 10.72 -39.07 -20.91
N HIS A 162 11.53 -39.31 -21.94
CA HIS A 162 11.02 -39.57 -23.30
C HIS A 162 10.10 -40.80 -23.35
N LYS A 163 10.45 -41.87 -22.62
CA LYS A 163 9.63 -43.09 -22.55
C LYS A 163 8.25 -42.79 -21.94
N ILE A 164 8.19 -42.08 -20.83
CA ILE A 164 6.93 -41.74 -20.13
C ILE A 164 6.07 -40.81 -21.00
N ILE A 165 6.66 -39.75 -21.56
CA ILE A 165 5.93 -38.82 -22.46
C ILE A 165 5.35 -39.56 -23.66
N LYS A 166 6.11 -40.46 -24.29
CA LYS A 166 5.64 -41.25 -25.43
C LYS A 166 4.48 -42.19 -25.06
N GLN A 167 4.53 -42.83 -23.89
CA GLN A 167 3.44 -43.68 -23.41
C GLN A 167 2.17 -42.88 -23.12
N LEU A 168 2.28 -41.74 -22.42
CA LEU A 168 1.15 -40.87 -22.12
C LEU A 168 0.51 -40.28 -23.38
N ALA A 169 1.33 -39.84 -24.35
CA ALA A 169 0.86 -39.31 -25.62
C ALA A 169 0.05 -40.36 -26.41
N LYS A 170 0.54 -41.61 -26.48
CA LYS A 170 -0.21 -42.74 -27.07
C LYS A 170 -1.52 -43.03 -26.34
N GLY A 171 -1.57 -42.79 -25.04
CA GLY A 171 -2.79 -42.90 -24.23
C GLY A 171 -3.77 -41.73 -24.37
N GLY A 172 -3.54 -40.78 -25.28
CA GLY A 172 -4.43 -39.63 -25.52
C GLY A 172 -4.25 -38.48 -24.52
N HIS A 173 -3.14 -38.42 -23.77
CA HIS A 173 -2.91 -37.34 -22.84
C HIS A 173 -2.45 -36.06 -23.57
N ALA A 174 -3.36 -35.10 -23.77
CA ALA A 174 -3.14 -33.90 -24.57
C ALA A 174 -1.85 -33.11 -24.24
N PRO A 175 -1.50 -32.82 -22.97
CA PRO A 175 -0.23 -32.16 -22.66
C PRO A 175 1.01 -32.95 -23.11
N SER A 176 0.98 -34.29 -22.98
CA SER A 176 2.09 -35.14 -23.44
C SER A 176 2.13 -35.25 -24.96
N GLN A 177 0.98 -35.21 -25.65
CA GLN A 177 0.93 -35.15 -27.12
C GLN A 177 1.60 -33.88 -27.63
N MET A 178 1.36 -32.73 -27.01
CA MET A 178 2.04 -31.48 -27.35
C MET A 178 3.56 -31.55 -27.16
N VAL A 179 4.02 -32.03 -25.99
CA VAL A 179 5.46 -32.14 -25.72
C VAL A 179 6.13 -33.12 -26.68
N LEU A 180 5.49 -34.26 -26.97
CA LEU A 180 6.00 -35.19 -27.96
C LEU A 180 6.04 -34.56 -29.35
N ALA A 181 5.01 -33.81 -29.74
CA ALA A 181 4.98 -33.09 -31.01
C ALA A 181 6.15 -32.10 -31.12
N ASP A 182 6.45 -31.33 -30.08
CA ASP A 182 7.61 -30.42 -30.06
C ASP A 182 8.94 -31.17 -30.27
N VAL A 183 9.11 -32.31 -29.60
CA VAL A 183 10.30 -33.16 -29.77
C VAL A 183 10.40 -33.71 -31.20
N LEU A 184 9.28 -34.08 -31.82
CA LEU A 184 9.25 -34.58 -33.20
C LEU A 184 9.53 -33.46 -34.21
N LEU A 185 8.95 -32.27 -34.02
CA LEU A 185 9.20 -31.09 -34.85
C LEU A 185 10.66 -30.64 -34.79
N ALA A 186 11.31 -30.74 -33.62
CA ALA A 186 12.72 -30.39 -33.45
C ALA A 186 13.67 -31.28 -34.26
N LYS A 187 13.24 -32.47 -34.69
CA LYS A 187 14.05 -33.39 -35.51
C LYS A 187 14.10 -32.99 -36.99
N ASN A 188 13.33 -31.98 -37.39
CA ASN A 188 13.32 -31.43 -38.75
C ASN A 188 13.18 -32.49 -39.85
N ASN A 189 12.15 -33.34 -39.73
CA ASN A 189 11.87 -34.43 -40.64
C ASN A 189 10.37 -34.46 -40.98
N ASP A 190 10.03 -34.35 -42.27
CA ASP A 190 8.66 -34.23 -42.76
C ASP A 190 7.71 -35.33 -42.28
N HIS A 191 8.19 -36.58 -42.23
CA HIS A 191 7.38 -37.70 -41.76
C HIS A 191 7.05 -37.54 -40.27
N LEU A 192 8.04 -37.22 -39.44
CA LEU A 192 7.85 -36.97 -38.02
C LEU A 192 7.04 -35.69 -37.75
N ALA A 193 7.13 -34.70 -38.62
CA ALA A 193 6.32 -33.50 -38.54
C ALA A 193 4.84 -33.78 -38.80
N ARG A 194 4.49 -34.69 -39.72
CA ARG A 194 3.10 -35.14 -39.91
C ARG A 194 2.58 -35.89 -38.68
N GLU A 195 3.40 -36.74 -38.08
CA GLU A 195 3.07 -37.39 -36.79
C GLU A 195 2.84 -36.33 -35.70
N ALA A 196 3.70 -35.31 -35.64
CA ALA A 196 3.57 -34.20 -34.69
C ALA A 196 2.28 -33.39 -34.90
N ILE A 197 1.91 -33.12 -36.15
CA ILE A 197 0.65 -32.43 -36.49
C ILE A 197 -0.54 -33.26 -36.01
N GLY A 198 -0.57 -34.57 -36.27
CA GLY A 198 -1.66 -35.43 -35.79
C GLY A 198 -1.79 -35.46 -34.26
N LEU A 199 -0.66 -35.40 -33.54
CA LEU A 199 -0.66 -35.26 -32.08
C LEU A 199 -1.22 -33.89 -31.62
N LEU A 200 -0.87 -32.80 -32.32
CA LEU A 200 -1.39 -31.47 -32.01
C LEU A 200 -2.88 -31.33 -32.35
N GLU A 201 -3.35 -31.92 -33.45
CA GLU A 201 -4.77 -31.95 -33.81
C GLU A 201 -5.58 -32.76 -32.79
N SER A 202 -5.06 -33.90 -32.34
CA SER A 202 -5.69 -34.68 -31.26
C SER A 202 -5.75 -33.89 -29.94
N ALA A 203 -4.67 -33.20 -29.57
CA ALA A 203 -4.66 -32.34 -28.38
C ALA A 203 -5.63 -31.15 -28.52
N ALA A 204 -5.69 -30.52 -29.68
CA ALA A 204 -6.61 -29.44 -30.00
C ALA A 204 -8.08 -29.89 -29.92
N SER A 205 -8.39 -31.08 -30.43
CA SER A 205 -9.72 -31.71 -30.36
C SER A 205 -10.16 -31.97 -28.92
N SER A 206 -9.19 -32.15 -28.01
CA SER A 206 -9.42 -32.33 -26.57
C SER A 206 -9.61 -31.00 -25.82
N GLY A 207 -9.74 -29.88 -26.54
CA GLY A 207 -9.94 -28.54 -25.98
C GLY A 207 -8.65 -27.81 -25.59
N MET A 208 -7.47 -28.32 -25.94
CA MET A 208 -6.20 -27.70 -25.57
C MET A 208 -5.89 -26.49 -26.48
N SER A 209 -6.28 -25.30 -26.04
CA SER A 209 -6.13 -24.03 -26.76
C SER A 209 -4.69 -23.74 -27.23
N ARG A 210 -3.69 -24.10 -26.40
CA ARG A 210 -2.27 -23.97 -26.77
C ARG A 210 -1.85 -24.85 -27.95
N ALA A 211 -2.50 -26.00 -28.15
CA ALA A 211 -2.26 -26.86 -29.31
C ALA A 211 -2.80 -26.23 -30.59
N VAL A 212 -3.98 -25.57 -30.52
CA VAL A 212 -4.59 -24.81 -31.61
C VAL A 212 -3.65 -23.69 -32.08
N TYR A 213 -3.13 -22.89 -31.15
CA TYR A 213 -2.13 -21.85 -31.48
C TYR A 213 -0.85 -22.45 -32.07
N LYS A 214 -0.36 -23.57 -31.50
CA LYS A 214 0.86 -24.23 -31.97
C LYS A 214 0.74 -24.76 -33.40
N LEU A 215 -0.43 -25.25 -33.81
CA LEU A 215 -0.70 -25.63 -35.21
C LEU A 215 -0.52 -24.43 -36.15
N GLY A 216 -0.99 -23.25 -35.77
CA GLY A 216 -0.73 -22.01 -36.50
C GLY A 216 0.77 -21.72 -36.66
N ASP A 217 1.54 -21.94 -35.58
CA ASP A 217 2.99 -21.76 -35.56
C ASP A 217 3.72 -22.77 -36.46
N VAL A 218 3.26 -24.03 -36.47
CA VAL A 218 3.78 -25.10 -37.32
C VAL A 218 3.68 -24.72 -38.80
N TYR A 219 2.48 -24.31 -39.25
CA TYR A 219 2.27 -23.93 -40.65
C TYR A 219 2.90 -22.59 -41.02
N ARG A 220 2.90 -21.59 -40.12
CA ARG A 220 3.50 -20.28 -40.42
C ARG A 220 5.02 -20.36 -40.55
N LYS A 221 5.67 -21.08 -39.63
CA LYS A 221 7.14 -21.15 -39.56
C LYS A 221 7.72 -22.31 -40.37
N GLY A 222 6.90 -23.28 -40.79
CA GLY A 222 7.37 -24.51 -41.45
C GLY A 222 8.13 -25.41 -40.47
N LEU A 223 7.61 -25.57 -39.25
CA LEU A 223 8.30 -26.32 -38.20
C LEU A 223 8.38 -27.81 -38.59
N GLY A 224 9.53 -28.44 -38.35
CA GLY A 224 9.74 -29.85 -38.65
C GLY A 224 10.04 -30.18 -40.11
N GLY A 225 10.32 -29.18 -40.94
CA GLY A 225 10.68 -29.37 -42.36
C GLY A 225 9.52 -29.24 -43.33
N ILE A 226 8.28 -29.10 -42.83
CA ILE A 226 7.11 -28.93 -43.68
C ILE A 226 7.15 -27.59 -44.43
N THR A 227 6.58 -27.57 -45.62
CA THR A 227 6.35 -26.34 -46.37
C THR A 227 5.46 -25.39 -45.57
N LYS A 228 5.86 -24.11 -45.52
CA LYS A 228 5.04 -23.05 -44.91
C LYS A 228 3.70 -22.95 -45.63
N ASP A 229 2.63 -22.80 -44.87
CA ASP A 229 1.27 -22.71 -45.37
C ASP A 229 0.54 -21.59 -44.61
N TYR A 230 0.53 -20.40 -45.20
CA TYR A 230 -0.03 -19.22 -44.54
C TYR A 230 -1.55 -19.28 -44.40
N GLU A 231 -2.26 -19.97 -45.29
CA GLU A 231 -3.72 -20.15 -45.20
C GLU A 231 -4.08 -21.03 -44.01
N LYS A 232 -3.41 -22.18 -43.85
CA LYS A 232 -3.62 -23.04 -42.67
C LYS A 232 -3.17 -22.34 -41.40
N ALA A 233 -2.08 -21.58 -41.44
CA ALA A 233 -1.67 -20.79 -40.28
C ALA A 233 -2.75 -19.78 -39.88
N MET A 234 -3.32 -19.04 -40.83
CA MET A 234 -4.40 -18.08 -40.58
C MET A 234 -5.67 -18.76 -40.05
N TYR A 235 -6.03 -19.93 -40.58
CA TYR A 235 -7.13 -20.76 -40.07
C TYR A 235 -6.92 -21.14 -38.59
N TRP A 236 -5.75 -21.69 -38.25
CA TRP A 236 -5.47 -22.13 -36.88
C TRP A 236 -5.32 -20.97 -35.90
N TYR A 237 -4.71 -19.85 -36.29
CA TYR A 237 -4.69 -18.66 -35.44
C TYR A 237 -6.08 -18.04 -35.28
N GLY A 238 -6.91 -18.02 -36.32
CA GLY A 238 -8.30 -17.56 -36.23
C GLY A 238 -9.09 -18.37 -35.20
N ARG A 239 -8.96 -19.70 -35.22
CA ARG A 239 -9.57 -20.56 -34.20
C ARG A 239 -9.00 -20.32 -32.80
N ALA A 240 -7.70 -20.10 -32.67
CA ALA A 240 -7.08 -19.75 -31.39
C ALA A 240 -7.59 -18.39 -30.87
N ALA A 241 -7.81 -17.43 -31.76
CA ALA A 241 -8.33 -16.10 -31.47
C ALA A 241 -9.82 -16.12 -31.03
N GLU A 242 -10.63 -17.02 -31.60
CA GLU A 242 -12.00 -17.30 -31.13
C GLU A 242 -12.04 -17.89 -29.71
N MET A 243 -10.96 -18.58 -29.31
CA MET A 243 -10.75 -19.07 -27.95
C MET A 243 -10.11 -18.02 -27.02
N ASP A 244 -10.14 -16.75 -27.41
CA ASP A 244 -9.64 -15.60 -26.65
C ASP A 244 -8.11 -15.58 -26.40
N ILE A 245 -7.32 -16.30 -27.22
CA ILE A 245 -5.86 -16.26 -27.13
C ILE A 245 -5.33 -14.96 -27.76
N GLY A 246 -4.90 -14.00 -26.93
CA GLY A 246 -4.38 -12.71 -27.38
C GLY A 246 -3.16 -12.80 -28.30
N GLU A 247 -2.27 -13.77 -28.07
CA GLU A 247 -1.11 -14.02 -28.92
C GLU A 247 -1.49 -14.45 -30.33
N ALA A 248 -2.67 -15.06 -30.53
CA ALA A 248 -3.17 -15.41 -31.85
C ALA A 248 -3.55 -14.16 -32.66
N TRP A 249 -4.22 -13.18 -32.03
CA TRP A 249 -4.49 -11.88 -32.64
C TRP A 249 -3.19 -11.16 -33.03
N PHE A 250 -2.18 -11.20 -32.15
CA PHE A 250 -0.87 -10.63 -32.44
C PHE A 250 -0.16 -11.35 -33.61
N ALA A 251 -0.19 -12.69 -33.64
CA ALA A 251 0.40 -13.48 -34.71
C ALA A 251 -0.28 -13.23 -36.07
N MET A 252 -1.61 -13.12 -36.10
CA MET A 252 -2.36 -12.73 -37.29
C MET A 252 -2.02 -11.30 -37.73
N GLY A 253 -1.88 -10.36 -36.78
CA GLY A 253 -1.43 -9.00 -37.06
C GLY A 253 -0.06 -8.95 -37.72
N ASN A 254 0.89 -9.75 -37.23
CA ASN A 254 2.20 -9.88 -37.87
C ASN A 254 2.09 -10.48 -39.27
N MET A 255 1.26 -11.51 -39.47
CA MET A 255 1.06 -12.11 -40.80
C MET A 255 0.46 -11.12 -41.81
N TYR A 256 -0.53 -10.32 -41.41
CA TYR A 256 -1.06 -9.26 -42.27
C TYR A 256 -0.05 -8.13 -42.49
N SER A 257 0.78 -7.81 -41.50
CA SER A 257 1.84 -6.79 -41.61
C SER A 257 2.99 -7.23 -42.52
N GLU A 258 3.33 -8.52 -42.55
CA GLU A 258 4.36 -9.10 -43.41
C GLU A 258 3.81 -9.35 -44.83
N GLY A 259 2.52 -9.69 -44.94
CA GLY A 259 1.85 -10.08 -46.18
C GLY A 259 2.14 -11.52 -46.60
N VAL A 260 1.17 -12.17 -47.26
CA VAL A 260 1.44 -13.42 -47.99
C VAL A 260 2.04 -13.03 -49.34
N ASP A 261 3.21 -13.56 -49.68
CA ASP A 261 3.98 -13.23 -50.89
C ASP A 261 4.37 -11.74 -51.04
N GLY A 262 4.56 -11.05 -49.92
CA GLY A 262 5.08 -9.68 -49.90
C GLY A 262 4.05 -8.60 -50.19
N GLN A 263 2.76 -8.89 -50.03
CA GLN A 263 1.67 -7.90 -50.09
C GLN A 263 1.05 -7.69 -48.69
N PRO A 264 1.56 -6.74 -47.88
CA PRO A 264 0.98 -6.42 -46.58
C PRO A 264 -0.42 -5.82 -46.66
N ASP A 265 -1.29 -6.22 -45.72
CA ASP A 265 -2.58 -5.58 -45.45
C ASP A 265 -2.50 -4.86 -44.10
N PHE A 266 -1.99 -3.62 -44.13
CA PHE A 266 -1.76 -2.84 -42.91
C PHE A 266 -3.06 -2.52 -42.14
N THR A 267 -4.21 -2.43 -42.83
CA THR A 267 -5.50 -2.17 -42.18
C THR A 267 -5.94 -3.37 -41.36
N LYS A 268 -5.87 -4.59 -41.93
CA LYS A 268 -6.16 -5.81 -41.17
C LYS A 268 -5.12 -6.07 -40.08
N ALA A 269 -3.84 -5.77 -40.34
CA ALA A 269 -2.79 -5.87 -39.35
C ALA A 269 -3.07 -4.99 -38.12
N LEU A 270 -3.42 -3.71 -38.34
CA LEU A 270 -3.79 -2.78 -37.28
C LEU A 270 -4.99 -3.29 -36.47
N GLY A 271 -6.07 -3.71 -37.15
CA GLY A 271 -7.25 -4.25 -36.45
C GLY A 271 -6.94 -5.49 -35.62
N CYS A 272 -6.02 -6.35 -36.07
CA CYS A 272 -5.52 -7.47 -35.28
C CYS A 272 -4.67 -7.02 -34.08
N PHE A 273 -3.77 -6.05 -34.26
CA PHE A 273 -2.97 -5.51 -33.17
C PHE A 273 -3.81 -4.77 -32.13
N GLU A 274 -4.84 -4.02 -32.51
CA GLU A 274 -5.77 -3.37 -31.58
C GLU A 274 -6.54 -4.43 -30.75
N LYS A 275 -7.00 -5.52 -31.38
CA LYS A 275 -7.64 -6.64 -30.66
C LYS A 275 -6.68 -7.36 -29.68
N ALA A 276 -5.40 -7.46 -30.03
CA ALA A 276 -4.40 -8.02 -29.14
C ALA A 276 -3.99 -7.03 -28.03
N ALA A 277 -3.96 -5.72 -28.32
CA ALA A 277 -3.69 -4.66 -27.36
C ALA A 277 -4.80 -4.54 -26.29
N LEU A 278 -6.06 -4.76 -26.68
CA LEU A 278 -7.20 -4.89 -25.75
C LEU A 278 -7.08 -6.11 -24.82
N ARG A 279 -6.32 -7.12 -25.23
CA ARG A 279 -5.95 -8.30 -24.42
C ARG A 279 -4.59 -8.14 -23.75
N ASP A 280 -4.17 -6.89 -23.60
CA ASP A 280 -3.07 -6.53 -22.71
C ASP A 280 -1.68 -6.99 -23.19
N ILE A 281 -1.55 -7.33 -24.47
CA ILE A 281 -0.27 -7.73 -25.10
C ILE A 281 0.59 -6.49 -25.38
N ALA A 282 1.72 -6.36 -24.67
CA ALA A 282 2.59 -5.18 -24.72
C ALA A 282 3.22 -4.95 -26.10
N GLU A 283 3.61 -6.01 -26.81
CA GLU A 283 4.15 -5.94 -28.17
C GLU A 283 3.09 -5.44 -29.16
N ALA A 284 1.82 -5.77 -28.93
CA ALA A 284 0.72 -5.30 -29.76
C ALA A 284 0.43 -3.82 -29.50
N GLN A 285 0.37 -3.39 -28.23
CA GLN A 285 0.27 -1.97 -27.86
C GLN A 285 1.41 -1.15 -28.50
N TYR A 286 2.64 -1.67 -28.46
CA TYR A 286 3.75 -1.06 -29.17
C TYR A 286 3.53 -0.97 -30.69
N ASN A 287 3.10 -2.06 -31.34
CA ASN A 287 2.88 -2.07 -32.78
C ASN A 287 1.72 -1.15 -33.21
N VAL A 288 0.64 -1.07 -32.44
CA VAL A 288 -0.43 -0.09 -32.69
C VAL A 288 0.14 1.34 -32.68
N GLY A 289 0.99 1.65 -31.70
CA GLY A 289 1.65 2.96 -31.66
C GLY A 289 2.57 3.22 -32.86
N VAL A 290 3.33 2.21 -33.33
CA VAL A 290 4.13 2.34 -34.57
C VAL A 290 3.24 2.65 -35.77
N TYR A 291 2.10 1.97 -35.91
CA TYR A 291 1.19 2.16 -37.03
C TYR A 291 0.57 3.56 -37.06
N TYR A 292 0.17 4.09 -35.90
CA TYR A 292 -0.31 5.47 -35.80
C TYR A 292 0.81 6.50 -35.99
N LEU A 293 2.05 6.24 -35.55
CA LEU A 293 3.15 7.17 -35.73
C LEU A 293 3.59 7.28 -37.19
N GLU A 294 3.59 6.15 -37.92
CA GLU A 294 4.04 6.10 -39.31
C GLU A 294 2.91 6.25 -40.33
N GLY A 295 1.65 6.16 -39.89
CA GLY A 295 0.48 6.20 -40.77
C GLY A 295 0.31 4.95 -41.63
N ARG A 296 0.66 3.76 -41.11
CA ARG A 296 0.52 2.49 -41.83
C ARG A 296 -0.92 2.00 -41.78
N GLY A 297 -1.64 2.04 -42.91
CA GLY A 297 -3.04 1.61 -42.97
C GLY A 297 -4.00 2.51 -42.18
N VAL A 298 -3.53 3.64 -41.67
CA VAL A 298 -4.30 4.62 -40.87
C VAL A 298 -3.71 6.02 -41.03
N LYS A 299 -4.50 7.05 -40.76
CA LYS A 299 -3.98 8.43 -40.74
C LYS A 299 -2.98 8.59 -39.58
N LYS A 300 -1.82 9.18 -39.87
CA LYS A 300 -0.78 9.47 -38.87
C LYS A 300 -1.33 10.25 -37.68
N ASN A 301 -1.05 9.79 -36.47
CA ASN A 301 -1.44 10.39 -35.20
C ASN A 301 -0.37 10.09 -34.12
N ALA A 302 0.56 11.04 -33.92
CA ALA A 302 1.65 10.89 -32.97
C ALA A 302 1.18 10.85 -31.49
N ASN A 303 0.08 11.52 -31.15
CA ASN A 303 -0.44 11.53 -29.78
C ASN A 303 -1.03 10.17 -29.40
N LEU A 304 -1.83 9.57 -30.31
CA LEU A 304 -2.36 8.23 -30.09
C LEU A 304 -1.24 7.18 -30.05
N ALA A 305 -0.19 7.37 -30.86
CA ALA A 305 1.02 6.54 -30.76
C ALA A 305 1.69 6.61 -29.38
N VAL A 306 1.78 7.81 -28.79
CA VAL A 306 2.30 8.01 -27.44
C VAL A 306 1.44 7.30 -26.39
N GLU A 307 0.10 7.39 -26.48
CA GLU A 307 -0.81 6.71 -25.54
C GLU A 307 -0.59 5.19 -25.54
N TYR A 308 -0.59 4.57 -26.71
CA TYR A 308 -0.34 3.13 -26.84
C TYR A 308 1.06 2.72 -26.39
N TRP A 309 2.09 3.53 -26.68
CA TRP A 309 3.44 3.27 -26.20
C TRP A 309 3.59 3.46 -24.69
N LEU A 310 2.84 4.36 -24.06
CA LEU A 310 2.81 4.51 -22.61
C LEU A 310 2.20 3.28 -21.95
N MET A 311 1.13 2.70 -22.51
CA MET A 311 0.55 1.45 -22.03
C MET A 311 1.58 0.30 -22.10
N ALA A 312 2.31 0.19 -23.22
CA ALA A 312 3.37 -0.81 -23.35
C ALA A 312 4.55 -0.56 -22.38
N ALA A 313 4.95 0.69 -22.16
CA ALA A 313 6.00 1.06 -21.22
C ALA A 313 5.62 0.78 -19.76
N ALA A 314 4.35 0.99 -19.38
CA ALA A 314 3.84 0.63 -18.06
C ALA A 314 3.93 -0.88 -17.77
N LYS A 315 3.94 -1.71 -18.83
CA LYS A 315 4.19 -3.15 -18.78
C LYS A 315 5.67 -3.53 -18.81
N ARG A 316 6.55 -2.55 -18.60
CA ARG A 316 8.01 -2.72 -18.64
C ARG A 316 8.51 -3.20 -20.00
N PHE A 317 7.84 -2.84 -21.11
CA PHE A 317 8.33 -3.14 -22.45
C PHE A 317 9.42 -2.13 -22.87
N PRO A 318 10.71 -2.52 -22.88
CA PRO A 318 11.81 -1.56 -22.90
C PRO A 318 11.97 -0.85 -24.26
N VAL A 319 11.50 -1.47 -25.35
CA VAL A 319 11.54 -0.86 -26.69
C VAL A 319 10.57 0.34 -26.78
N ALA A 320 9.37 0.22 -26.22
CA ALA A 320 8.40 1.32 -26.17
C ALA A 320 8.94 2.49 -25.34
N ALA A 321 9.49 2.19 -24.16
CA ALA A 321 10.08 3.18 -23.27
C ALA A 321 11.27 3.92 -23.93
N LEU A 322 12.17 3.19 -24.61
CA LEU A 322 13.27 3.81 -25.36
C LEU A 322 12.77 4.74 -26.47
N ASN A 323 11.77 4.30 -27.24
CA ASN A 323 11.25 5.09 -28.36
C ASN A 323 10.48 6.32 -27.88
N LEU A 324 9.72 6.22 -26.80
CA LEU A 324 9.12 7.39 -26.14
C LEU A 324 10.20 8.36 -25.64
N GLY A 325 11.26 7.83 -25.02
CA GLY A 325 12.42 8.61 -24.58
C GLY A 325 13.04 9.43 -25.71
N LYS A 326 13.28 8.81 -26.87
CA LYS A 326 13.77 9.48 -28.09
C LYS A 326 12.77 10.49 -28.64
N LEU A 327 11.50 10.12 -28.73
CA LEU A 327 10.43 10.96 -29.28
C LEU A 327 10.28 12.26 -28.49
N PHE A 328 10.29 12.18 -27.15
CA PHE A 328 10.26 13.35 -26.27
C PHE A 328 11.56 14.15 -26.30
N ALA A 329 12.72 13.52 -26.48
CA ALA A 329 14.00 14.21 -26.58
C ALA A 329 14.14 15.01 -27.89
N GLU A 330 13.71 14.44 -29.02
CA GLU A 330 13.84 15.06 -30.34
C GLU A 330 12.82 16.17 -30.61
N GLY A 331 11.58 16.02 -30.11
CA GLY A 331 10.56 17.07 -30.21
C GLY A 331 10.00 17.33 -31.62
N LYS A 332 10.21 16.42 -32.57
CA LYS A 332 9.82 16.61 -34.00
C LYS A 332 8.35 16.32 -34.30
N GLU A 333 7.81 15.28 -33.65
CA GLU A 333 6.45 14.76 -33.89
C GLU A 333 5.51 15.06 -32.71
N VAL A 334 6.08 15.35 -31.55
CA VAL A 334 5.43 15.73 -30.30
C VAL A 334 6.26 16.82 -29.65
N GLU A 335 5.67 17.59 -28.73
CA GLU A 335 6.40 18.64 -28.02
C GLU A 335 7.63 18.08 -27.28
N ARG A 336 8.78 18.74 -27.45
CA ARG A 336 10.03 18.35 -26.79
C ARG A 336 9.88 18.42 -25.27
N ASN A 337 10.20 17.33 -24.57
CA ASN A 337 10.10 17.25 -23.12
C ASN A 337 11.21 16.40 -22.52
N TYR A 338 12.31 17.03 -22.10
CA TYR A 338 13.47 16.34 -21.53
C TYR A 338 13.17 15.59 -20.23
N ARG A 339 12.19 16.04 -19.41
CA ARG A 339 11.80 15.32 -18.20
C ARG A 339 11.13 13.98 -18.54
N ARG A 340 10.10 14.01 -19.38
CA ARG A 340 9.44 12.79 -19.86
C ARG A 340 10.40 11.89 -20.64
N ALA A 341 11.35 12.48 -21.38
CA ALA A 341 12.41 11.73 -22.03
C ALA A 341 13.24 10.94 -21.00
N ARG A 342 13.70 11.60 -19.93
CA ARG A 342 14.48 10.96 -18.85
C ARG A 342 13.71 9.84 -18.15
N ASP A 343 12.44 10.08 -17.80
CA ASP A 343 11.61 9.09 -17.11
C ASP A 343 11.47 7.81 -17.95
N MET A 344 11.17 7.97 -19.24
CA MET A 344 11.02 6.84 -20.17
C MET A 344 12.36 6.13 -20.47
N LEU A 345 13.46 6.88 -20.59
CA LEU A 345 14.79 6.30 -20.77
C LEU A 345 15.25 5.52 -19.52
N SER A 346 14.86 5.95 -18.32
CA SER A 346 15.14 5.25 -17.07
C SER A 346 14.40 3.91 -17.00
N ILE A 347 13.10 3.90 -17.32
CA ILE A 347 12.31 2.67 -17.45
C ILE A 347 12.94 1.73 -18.49
N ALA A 348 13.40 2.25 -19.63
CA ALA A 348 14.04 1.45 -20.67
C ALA A 348 15.34 0.79 -20.19
N ILE A 349 16.14 1.47 -19.37
CA ILE A 349 17.38 0.95 -18.78
C ILE A 349 17.05 -0.15 -17.76
N GLU A 350 16.16 0.13 -16.81
CA GLU A 350 15.78 -0.80 -15.74
C GLU A 350 15.18 -2.11 -16.24
N CYS A 351 14.41 -2.03 -17.34
CA CYS A 351 13.67 -3.17 -17.88
C CYS A 351 14.44 -3.90 -19.01
N SER A 352 15.66 -3.46 -19.33
CA SER A 352 16.52 -4.08 -20.33
C SER A 352 17.50 -5.07 -19.70
N ASP A 353 17.79 -6.18 -20.39
CA ASP A 353 18.88 -7.06 -19.94
C ASP A 353 20.22 -6.30 -19.96
N PRO A 354 21.08 -6.43 -18.94
CA PRO A 354 22.36 -5.71 -18.77
C PRO A 354 23.42 -5.86 -19.88
N GLN A 355 23.09 -6.50 -21.01
CA GLN A 355 23.98 -6.77 -22.14
C GLN A 355 23.39 -6.34 -23.50
N LYS A 356 22.24 -5.65 -23.54
CA LYS A 356 21.51 -5.40 -24.80
C LYS A 356 21.66 -3.97 -25.35
N ILE A 357 21.54 -3.89 -26.69
CA ILE A 357 21.58 -2.67 -27.52
C ILE A 357 20.61 -1.57 -27.04
N ILE A 358 19.47 -1.96 -26.46
CA ILE A 358 18.43 -1.05 -25.96
C ILE A 358 18.95 -0.23 -24.78
N GLU A 359 19.62 -0.87 -23.83
CA GLU A 359 20.20 -0.18 -22.67
C GLU A 359 21.25 0.84 -23.10
N ARG A 360 22.17 0.43 -23.99
CA ARG A 360 23.20 1.30 -24.53
C ARG A 360 22.58 2.50 -25.26
N SER A 361 21.59 2.23 -26.11
CA SER A 361 20.86 3.29 -26.82
C SER A 361 20.14 4.23 -25.87
N ALA A 362 19.53 3.71 -24.80
CA ALA A 362 18.84 4.51 -23.80
C ALA A 362 19.82 5.42 -23.06
N ARG A 363 20.95 4.87 -22.61
CA ARG A 363 22.02 5.63 -21.95
C ARG A 363 22.65 6.68 -22.89
N ASP A 364 22.84 6.36 -24.16
CA ASP A 364 23.40 7.30 -25.15
C ASP A 364 22.48 8.50 -25.37
N VAL A 365 21.16 8.27 -25.47
CA VAL A 365 20.16 9.33 -25.60
C VAL A 365 20.07 10.13 -24.29
N LEU A 366 20.06 9.45 -23.15
CA LEU A 366 20.01 10.09 -21.83
C LEU A 366 21.19 11.04 -21.63
N ARG A 367 22.40 10.61 -21.99
CA ARG A 367 23.61 11.45 -21.92
C ARG A 367 23.51 12.70 -22.80
N LYS A 368 22.94 12.59 -24.01
CA LYS A 368 22.71 13.76 -24.89
C LYS A 368 21.71 14.72 -24.28
N VAL A 369 20.61 14.19 -23.72
CA VAL A 369 19.59 14.97 -23.01
C VAL A 369 20.20 15.70 -21.82
N GLU A 370 21.04 15.04 -21.03
CA GLU A 370 21.73 15.63 -19.87
C GLU A 370 22.74 16.71 -20.29
N GLN A 371 23.55 16.46 -21.32
CA GLN A 371 24.52 17.44 -21.86
C GLN A 371 23.84 18.71 -22.42
N GLU A 372 22.71 18.56 -23.10
CA GLU A 372 21.93 19.69 -23.61
C GLU A 372 21.27 20.49 -22.49
N GLN A 373 20.95 19.86 -21.35
CA GLN A 373 20.48 20.56 -20.15
C GLN A 373 21.61 21.23 -19.36
N GLU A 374 22.79 20.60 -19.26
CA GLU A 374 23.99 21.13 -18.58
C GLU A 374 24.57 22.38 -19.25
N GLY A 375 24.30 22.60 -20.54
CA GLY A 375 24.59 23.86 -21.24
C GLY A 375 23.78 25.06 -20.73
N SER A 376 22.72 24.83 -19.94
CA SER A 376 21.81 25.88 -19.43
C SER A 376 21.93 26.16 -17.92
N GLY A 377 22.87 25.52 -17.21
CA GLY A 377 23.04 25.80 -15.79
C GLY A 377 24.20 25.03 -15.17
N ARG A 378 25.39 25.63 -15.14
CA ARG A 378 26.52 25.13 -14.34
C ARG A 378 26.58 25.84 -12.99
N GLY A 379 26.68 25.03 -11.94
CA GLY A 379 27.17 25.45 -10.64
C GLY A 379 26.95 24.40 -9.56
N CYS A 380 28.02 23.68 -9.19
CA CYS A 380 28.18 22.90 -7.96
C CYS A 380 27.50 21.52 -7.82
N GLN A 381 28.00 20.47 -8.50
CA GLN A 381 28.00 19.09 -7.93
C GLN A 381 29.23 18.23 -8.27
N ASP A 382 30.18 18.72 -9.08
CA ASP A 382 31.11 17.83 -9.81
C ASP A 382 32.45 17.51 -9.13
N GLU A 383 32.66 17.93 -7.87
CA GLU A 383 33.89 17.58 -7.12
C GLU A 383 33.73 16.37 -6.19
N ALA A 384 32.50 16.01 -5.78
CA ALA A 384 32.26 14.85 -4.91
C ALA A 384 32.45 13.50 -5.63
N MET A 385 32.26 13.47 -6.96
CA MET A 385 32.36 12.25 -7.75
C MET A 385 33.80 11.88 -8.17
N LYS A 386 34.72 12.87 -8.20
CA LYS A 386 36.12 12.64 -8.61
C LYS A 386 36.99 12.03 -7.51
N LEU A 387 36.63 12.19 -6.23
CA LEU A 387 37.35 11.56 -5.13
C LEU A 387 37.00 10.07 -4.96
N ALA A 388 35.79 9.67 -5.36
CA ALA A 388 35.33 8.28 -5.28
C ALA A 388 36.00 7.36 -6.33
N PHE A 389 36.52 7.92 -7.43
CA PHE A 389 37.11 7.13 -8.52
C PHE A 389 38.59 6.76 -8.30
N ASN A 390 39.32 7.47 -7.43
CA ASN A 390 40.76 7.27 -7.24
C ASN A 390 41.14 6.33 -6.09
N ILE A 391 40.19 5.83 -5.28
CA ILE A 391 40.47 4.88 -4.19
C ILE A 391 40.26 3.41 -4.61
N PHE A 392 39.61 3.15 -5.75
CA PHE A 392 39.33 1.80 -6.25
C PHE A 392 40.43 1.23 -7.16
N ASN A 393 41.69 1.33 -6.72
CA ASN A 393 42.83 0.74 -7.44
C ASN A 393 43.76 -0.04 -6.50
N VAL A 394 43.21 -1.01 -5.75
CA VAL A 394 44.01 -2.12 -5.20
C VAL A 394 43.25 -3.43 -5.39
N ARG A 395 43.87 -4.33 -6.16
CA ARG A 395 43.40 -5.69 -6.48
C ARG A 395 43.36 -6.57 -5.24
N LEU A 396 42.22 -7.19 -4.94
CA LEU A 396 42.14 -8.49 -4.25
C LEU A 396 40.83 -9.21 -4.60
N HIS A 397 40.95 -10.45 -5.07
CA HIS A 397 39.85 -11.34 -5.47
C HIS A 397 39.09 -11.90 -4.27
N VAL A 398 37.75 -11.78 -4.25
CA VAL A 398 36.84 -12.63 -3.45
C VAL A 398 35.61 -12.98 -4.30
N PRO A 399 35.12 -14.23 -4.32
CA PRO A 399 34.15 -14.70 -5.30
C PRO A 399 32.68 -14.46 -4.91
N TYR A 400 31.84 -14.41 -5.95
CA TYR A 400 30.41 -14.13 -6.05
C TYR A 400 29.43 -14.82 -5.06
N ALA A 401 29.90 -15.67 -4.14
CA ALA A 401 29.04 -16.49 -3.26
C ALA A 401 28.44 -15.73 -2.07
N ALA A 402 28.89 -14.50 -1.79
CA ALA A 402 28.40 -13.71 -0.66
C ALA A 402 27.26 -12.74 -0.96
N CYS A 403 27.00 -12.43 -2.24
CA CYS A 403 25.88 -11.54 -2.59
C CYS A 403 24.53 -12.26 -2.62
N VAL A 404 24.50 -13.59 -2.70
CA VAL A 404 23.26 -14.37 -2.85
C VAL A 404 22.59 -14.72 -1.51
N LEU A 405 23.33 -14.66 -0.38
CA LEU A 405 22.79 -14.90 0.96
C LEU A 405 22.23 -13.65 1.66
N LEU A 406 22.32 -12.47 1.04
CA LEU A 406 21.79 -11.20 1.59
C LEU A 406 20.51 -10.71 0.90
N LEU A 407 20.03 -11.39 -0.14
CA LEU A 407 18.84 -10.99 -0.89
C LEU A 407 17.48 -11.15 -0.18
N PRO A 408 17.31 -11.86 0.95
CA PRO A 408 16.09 -11.73 1.77
C PRO A 408 16.17 -10.60 2.81
N PHE A 409 17.29 -9.87 2.93
CA PHE A 409 17.45 -8.82 3.95
C PHE A 409 17.21 -7.39 3.42
N ILE A 410 16.76 -7.22 2.16
CA ILE A 410 16.64 -5.89 1.52
C ILE A 410 15.22 -5.59 1.01
N LEU A 411 14.27 -6.54 1.05
CA LEU A 411 12.86 -6.26 0.77
C LEU A 411 12.00 -6.78 1.92
N GLY A 412 11.54 -5.88 2.77
CA GLY A 412 10.66 -6.20 3.88
C GLY A 412 9.32 -6.73 3.38
N SER A 413 8.95 -7.96 3.76
CA SER A 413 7.67 -8.54 3.36
C SER A 413 6.54 -7.98 4.21
N VAL A 414 5.67 -7.15 3.63
CA VAL A 414 4.37 -6.82 4.25
C VAL A 414 3.47 -8.05 4.14
N THR A 415 2.77 -8.39 5.22
CA THR A 415 1.80 -9.50 5.24
C THR A 415 0.42 -9.02 5.61
N GLU A 416 -0.58 -9.44 4.84
CA GLU A 416 -1.99 -9.19 5.12
C GLU A 416 -2.56 -10.23 6.08
N ARG A 417 -3.36 -9.78 7.05
CA ARG A 417 -4.00 -10.62 8.07
C ARG A 417 -5.37 -10.06 8.45
N VAL A 418 -6.12 -10.85 9.21
CA VAL A 418 -7.47 -10.52 9.68
C VAL A 418 -7.54 -10.72 11.19
N PHE A 419 -8.07 -9.71 11.88
CA PHE A 419 -8.38 -9.72 13.29
C PHE A 419 -9.90 -9.87 13.47
N VAL A 420 -10.34 -10.81 14.30
CA VAL A 420 -11.77 -11.03 14.55
C VAL A 420 -12.27 -10.02 15.57
N GLN A 421 -13.04 -9.05 15.10
CA GLN A 421 -13.50 -7.91 15.86
C GLN A 421 -14.95 -8.08 16.30
N GLN A 422 -15.33 -7.52 17.46
CA GLN A 422 -16.73 -7.47 17.88
C GLN A 422 -17.49 -6.44 17.05
N LEU A 423 -18.69 -6.81 16.59
CA LEU A 423 -19.54 -5.90 15.82
C LEU A 423 -19.99 -4.72 16.69
N ASP A 424 -20.44 -5.01 17.91
CA ASP A 424 -20.91 -4.02 18.87
C ASP A 424 -20.24 -4.24 20.24
N HIS A 425 -19.35 -3.32 20.61
CA HIS A 425 -18.62 -3.33 21.88
C HIS A 425 -19.45 -2.87 23.08
N PHE A 426 -20.60 -2.26 22.85
CA PHE A 426 -21.42 -1.61 23.88
C PHE A 426 -22.77 -2.27 24.10
N ALA A 427 -23.13 -3.28 23.30
CA ALA A 427 -24.30 -4.11 23.53
C ALA A 427 -24.18 -4.94 24.83
N ALA A 428 -25.33 -5.20 25.45
CA ALA A 428 -25.40 -6.03 26.65
C ALA A 428 -24.81 -7.45 26.38
N PRO A 429 -24.16 -8.09 27.37
CA PRO A 429 -23.42 -9.35 27.19
C PRO A 429 -24.22 -10.49 26.55
N ASN A 430 -25.55 -10.49 26.72
CA ASN A 430 -26.45 -11.53 26.21
C ASN A 430 -26.95 -11.25 24.77
N ARG A 431 -26.57 -10.13 24.15
CA ARG A 431 -27.01 -9.70 22.81
C ARG A 431 -25.89 -9.59 21.76
N SER A 432 -24.61 -9.59 22.16
CA SER A 432 -23.49 -9.33 21.23
C SER A 432 -22.48 -10.47 21.20
N SER A 433 -22.78 -11.46 20.35
CA SER A 433 -21.80 -12.47 19.91
C SER A 433 -21.37 -12.28 18.45
N LEU A 434 -21.92 -11.25 17.78
CA LEU A 434 -21.63 -10.99 16.37
C LEU A 434 -20.23 -10.40 16.24
N THR A 435 -19.49 -10.93 15.27
CA THR A 435 -18.12 -10.52 14.97
C THR A 435 -17.98 -10.24 13.48
N PHE A 436 -16.97 -9.48 13.10
CA PHE A 436 -16.62 -9.24 11.72
C PHE A 436 -15.10 -9.33 11.53
N PRO A 437 -14.63 -9.69 10.31
CA PRO A 437 -13.21 -9.67 9.99
C PRO A 437 -12.74 -8.22 9.80
N GLN A 438 -11.78 -7.79 10.62
CA GLN A 438 -11.07 -6.52 10.46
C GLN A 438 -9.69 -6.78 9.86
N ARG A 439 -9.43 -6.24 8.67
CA ARG A 439 -8.19 -6.41 7.92
C ARG A 439 -7.07 -5.57 8.52
N TYR A 440 -5.85 -6.11 8.51
CA TYR A 440 -4.65 -5.36 8.86
C TYR A 440 -3.45 -5.86 8.05
N LEU A 441 -2.50 -4.96 7.76
CA LEU A 441 -1.19 -5.31 7.20
C LEU A 441 -0.14 -5.25 8.31
N VAL A 442 0.90 -6.08 8.22
CA VAL A 442 2.01 -6.06 9.17
C VAL A 442 3.35 -6.25 8.46
N ALA A 443 4.31 -5.40 8.80
CA ALA A 443 5.72 -5.55 8.46
C ALA A 443 6.53 -5.69 9.75
N ASP A 444 7.13 -6.87 9.91
CA ASP A 444 7.98 -7.26 11.03
C ASP A 444 9.47 -7.27 10.64
N THR A 445 9.82 -6.70 9.47
CA THR A 445 11.17 -6.73 8.89
C THR A 445 12.27 -6.23 9.84
N TYR A 446 11.95 -5.22 10.65
CA TYR A 446 12.88 -4.63 11.60
C TYR A 446 12.61 -5.03 13.05
N TYR A 447 11.56 -5.82 13.30
CA TYR A 447 11.14 -6.18 14.63
C TYR A 447 12.21 -7.03 15.31
N ARG A 448 12.58 -6.61 16.53
CA ARG A 448 13.39 -7.42 17.45
C ARG A 448 12.59 -7.63 18.73
N GLN A 449 12.87 -8.73 19.42
CA GLN A 449 12.25 -9.07 20.70
C GLN A 449 12.29 -7.88 21.68
N GLY A 450 11.16 -7.56 22.30
CA GLY A 450 11.01 -6.37 23.16
C GLY A 450 11.07 -5.01 22.44
N GLY A 451 10.96 -5.00 21.11
CA GLY A 451 10.74 -3.81 20.28
C GLY A 451 9.30 -3.29 20.41
N PRO A 452 9.04 -2.02 20.05
CA PRO A 452 7.69 -1.48 20.07
C PRO A 452 6.84 -2.01 18.90
N VAL A 453 5.51 -1.87 19.03
CA VAL A 453 4.57 -2.03 17.91
C VAL A 453 4.05 -0.65 17.51
N ILE A 454 4.28 -0.28 16.27
CA ILE A 454 3.83 0.97 15.67
C ILE A 454 2.56 0.66 14.89
N LEU A 455 1.41 1.03 15.47
CA LEU A 455 0.09 0.85 14.89
C LEU A 455 -0.28 2.13 14.12
N TYR A 456 -0.21 2.05 12.78
CA TYR A 456 -0.64 3.11 11.89
C TYR A 456 -2.12 2.90 11.53
N GLY A 457 -2.95 3.90 11.79
CA GLY A 457 -4.32 3.94 11.35
C GLY A 457 -4.42 4.71 10.03
N VAL A 458 -4.92 4.05 8.98
CA VAL A 458 -5.46 4.77 7.82
C VAL A 458 -6.86 5.22 8.19
N GLY A 459 -7.25 6.44 7.78
CA GLY A 459 -8.54 7.03 8.13
C GLY A 459 -9.72 6.42 7.38
N GLU A 460 -10.43 7.27 6.66
CA GLU A 460 -11.72 7.03 6.04
C GLU A 460 -11.63 6.36 4.65
N ARG A 461 -10.71 5.40 4.48
CA ARG A 461 -10.51 4.68 3.21
C ARG A 461 -9.91 3.29 3.39
N ALA A 462 -9.98 2.47 2.35
CA ALA A 462 -9.26 1.21 2.25
C ALA A 462 -7.74 1.37 2.47
N ILE A 463 -7.13 0.36 3.10
CA ILE A 463 -5.67 0.32 3.32
C ILE A 463 -4.94 -0.26 2.10
N ASP A 464 -3.79 0.35 1.78
CA ASP A 464 -2.86 -0.10 0.73
C ASP A 464 -1.49 -0.48 1.34
N GLU A 465 -0.72 -1.34 0.65
CA GLU A 465 0.64 -1.69 1.09
C GLU A 465 1.57 -0.48 1.07
N ALA A 466 1.40 0.43 0.10
CA ALA A 466 2.18 1.66 -0.03
C ALA A 466 2.06 2.58 1.19
N ASP A 467 0.90 2.57 1.88
CA ASP A 467 0.68 3.34 3.11
C ASP A 467 1.66 2.96 4.22
N LEU A 468 2.13 1.71 4.20
CA LEU A 468 3.15 1.21 5.11
C LEU A 468 4.56 1.40 4.52
N THR A 469 4.81 0.98 3.28
CA THR A 469 6.17 0.89 2.72
C THR A 469 6.78 2.25 2.38
N ASP A 470 5.95 3.20 1.95
CA ASP A 470 6.38 4.52 1.48
C ASP A 470 6.23 5.60 2.56
N GLY A 471 5.69 5.22 3.73
CA GLY A 471 5.49 6.10 4.89
C GLY A 471 6.68 6.17 5.85
N TRP A 472 6.69 7.23 6.66
CA TRP A 472 7.63 7.45 7.78
C TRP A 472 7.58 6.33 8.83
N VAL A 473 6.45 5.62 8.93
CA VAL A 473 6.24 4.50 9.88
C VAL A 473 7.31 3.41 9.75
N MET A 474 7.75 3.09 8.53
CA MET A 474 8.78 2.08 8.31
C MET A 474 10.19 2.56 8.68
N GLU A 475 10.48 3.86 8.49
CA GLU A 475 11.71 4.46 9.02
C GLU A 475 11.71 4.38 10.56
N MET A 476 10.55 4.59 11.19
CA MET A 476 10.44 4.51 12.62
C MET A 476 10.55 3.07 13.15
N ALA A 477 10.01 2.09 12.43
CA ALA A 477 10.19 0.67 12.73
C ALA A 477 11.67 0.26 12.66
N GLU A 478 12.40 0.74 11.65
CA GLU A 478 13.85 0.51 11.51
C GLU A 478 14.63 1.08 12.70
N ARG A 479 14.40 2.36 13.03
CA ARG A 479 15.08 3.10 14.11
C ARG A 479 14.86 2.47 15.48
N THR A 480 13.64 2.00 15.74
CA THR A 480 13.25 1.48 17.07
C THR A 480 13.32 -0.02 17.19
N HIS A 481 13.71 -0.71 16.11
CA HIS A 481 13.62 -2.17 15.98
C HIS A 481 12.20 -2.68 16.27
N GLY A 482 11.20 -1.93 15.79
CA GLY A 482 9.79 -2.15 16.01
C GLY A 482 9.11 -2.90 14.87
N MET A 483 7.87 -3.30 15.11
CA MET A 483 6.97 -3.88 14.13
C MET A 483 5.98 -2.80 13.67
N ALA A 484 5.79 -2.67 12.36
CA ALA A 484 4.80 -1.76 11.80
C ALA A 484 3.50 -2.52 11.48
N VAL A 485 2.36 -2.01 11.93
CA VAL A 485 1.04 -2.61 11.71
C VAL A 485 0.11 -1.54 11.14
N LEU A 486 -0.53 -1.81 10.02
CA LEU A 486 -1.56 -0.96 9.42
C LEU A 486 -2.94 -1.56 9.70
N LEU A 487 -3.78 -0.90 10.49
CA LEU A 487 -5.11 -1.40 10.83
C LEU A 487 -6.18 -0.69 9.97
N GLU A 488 -6.96 -1.46 9.22
CA GLU A 488 -8.11 -0.93 8.46
C GLU A 488 -9.29 -0.67 9.39
N GLN A 489 -9.93 0.48 9.24
CA GLN A 489 -11.07 0.88 10.06
C GLN A 489 -12.34 0.13 9.65
N ARG A 490 -13.23 -0.14 10.62
CA ARG A 490 -14.53 -0.75 10.32
C ARG A 490 -15.28 0.05 9.24
N PHE A 491 -15.98 -0.67 8.36
CA PHE A 491 -16.74 -0.14 7.20
C PHE A 491 -15.92 0.39 6.02
N TYR A 492 -14.60 0.50 6.15
CA TYR A 492 -13.71 0.93 5.08
C TYR A 492 -13.00 -0.27 4.44
N GLY A 493 -12.72 -0.18 3.14
CA GLY A 493 -12.04 -1.23 2.39
C GLY A 493 -12.70 -2.60 2.53
N GLN A 494 -11.97 -3.57 3.07
CA GLN A 494 -12.45 -4.95 3.25
C GLN A 494 -12.96 -5.24 4.67
N SER A 495 -12.79 -4.31 5.62
CA SER A 495 -13.16 -4.45 7.03
C SER A 495 -14.65 -4.18 7.26
N ARG A 496 -15.50 -4.95 6.59
CA ARG A 496 -16.94 -4.72 6.51
C ARG A 496 -17.71 -5.79 7.30
N PRO A 497 -18.59 -5.38 8.23
CA PRO A 497 -19.58 -6.29 8.82
C PRO A 497 -20.47 -6.91 7.73
N ALA A 498 -20.21 -8.19 7.39
CA ALA A 498 -20.85 -9.11 6.43
C ALA A 498 -21.91 -8.55 5.44
N ALA A 499 -21.60 -8.72 4.15
CA ALA A 499 -22.31 -8.20 2.99
C ALA A 499 -23.62 -8.91 2.58
N ASP A 500 -24.04 -10.02 3.21
CA ASP A 500 -25.21 -10.79 2.74
C ASP A 500 -26.36 -10.90 3.76
N ALA A 501 -26.09 -11.08 5.05
CA ALA A 501 -27.15 -11.24 6.06
C ALA A 501 -27.73 -9.91 6.60
N LEU A 502 -27.05 -8.80 6.35
CA LEU A 502 -27.39 -7.47 6.88
C LEU A 502 -27.91 -6.51 5.81
N ARG A 503 -27.80 -6.87 4.51
CA ARG A 503 -28.29 -6.08 3.37
C ARG A 503 -29.81 -5.89 3.37
N GLU A 504 -30.56 -6.74 4.06
CA GLU A 504 -32.02 -6.66 4.16
C GLU A 504 -32.54 -5.66 5.21
N THR A 505 -31.65 -4.95 5.92
CA THR A 505 -32.08 -3.90 6.85
C THR A 505 -31.26 -2.64 6.65
N ALA A 506 -31.94 -1.49 6.56
CA ALA A 506 -31.37 -0.15 6.49
C ALA A 506 -30.56 0.29 7.74
N ASN A 507 -29.94 -0.65 8.47
CA ASN A 507 -29.57 -0.52 9.88
C ASN A 507 -28.09 -0.85 10.20
N VAL A 508 -27.25 -1.08 9.19
CA VAL A 508 -25.85 -1.53 9.39
C VAL A 508 -24.91 -0.39 9.79
N TYR A 509 -25.09 0.81 9.24
CA TYR A 509 -24.26 1.98 9.59
C TYR A 509 -24.44 2.44 11.05
N GLY A 510 -25.45 1.94 11.77
CA GLY A 510 -25.55 2.13 13.23
C GLY A 510 -24.30 1.67 13.98
N TYR A 511 -23.58 0.67 13.47
CA TYR A 511 -22.32 0.17 14.04
C TYR A 511 -21.07 0.94 13.57
N LEU A 512 -21.22 1.92 12.68
CA LEU A 512 -20.15 2.84 12.30
C LEU A 512 -20.23 4.06 13.22
N ALA A 513 -19.43 4.04 14.29
CA ALA A 513 -19.30 5.08 15.31
C ALA A 513 -17.84 5.29 15.68
N VAL A 514 -17.44 6.54 15.96
CA VAL A 514 -16.08 6.82 16.45
C VAL A 514 -15.81 6.05 17.75
N GLU A 515 -16.78 5.94 18.66
CA GLU A 515 -16.64 5.16 19.90
C GLU A 515 -16.39 3.68 19.64
N GLN A 516 -17.07 3.10 18.64
CA GLN A 516 -16.87 1.71 18.24
C GLN A 516 -15.48 1.52 17.62
N MET A 517 -15.00 2.50 16.83
CA MET A 517 -13.64 2.49 16.26
C MET A 517 -12.55 2.60 17.34
N MET A 518 -12.73 3.46 18.34
CA MET A 518 -11.83 3.53 19.49
C MET A 518 -11.83 2.22 20.28
N ALA A 519 -13.01 1.58 20.43
CA ALA A 519 -13.13 0.28 21.06
C ALA A 519 -12.47 -0.85 20.24
N ASP A 520 -12.50 -0.77 18.91
CA ASP A 520 -11.75 -1.67 18.04
C ASP A 520 -10.25 -1.60 18.31
N ILE A 521 -9.70 -0.39 18.35
CA ILE A 521 -8.28 -0.16 18.62
C ILE A 521 -7.91 -0.69 20.02
N LYS A 522 -8.73 -0.39 21.03
CA LYS A 522 -8.53 -0.93 22.39
C LYS A 522 -8.53 -2.45 22.41
N ASN A 523 -9.51 -3.07 21.75
CA ASN A 523 -9.63 -4.52 21.70
C ASN A 523 -8.47 -5.14 20.92
N PHE A 524 -8.04 -4.50 19.83
CA PHE A 524 -6.87 -4.88 19.05
C PHE A 524 -5.61 -4.85 19.93
N ILE A 525 -5.28 -3.72 20.57
CA ILE A 525 -4.09 -3.58 21.43
C ILE A 525 -4.05 -4.65 22.53
N ARG A 526 -5.20 -4.91 23.19
CA ARG A 526 -5.27 -5.85 24.32
C ARG A 526 -5.12 -7.31 23.88
N ARG A 527 -5.67 -7.67 22.72
CA ARG A 527 -5.73 -9.07 22.26
C ARG A 527 -4.70 -9.41 21.21
N PHE A 528 -4.17 -8.45 20.47
CA PHE A 528 -3.22 -8.69 19.38
C PHE A 528 -2.04 -9.59 19.78
N PRO A 529 -1.39 -9.43 20.96
CA PRO A 529 -0.27 -10.31 21.33
C PRO A 529 -0.70 -11.78 21.54
N SER A 530 -1.95 -12.01 21.94
CA SER A 530 -2.51 -13.34 22.19
C SER A 530 -3.39 -13.87 21.05
N ASP A 531 -3.73 -13.03 20.07
CA ASP A 531 -4.59 -13.39 18.96
C ASP A 531 -3.92 -14.43 18.08
N LYS A 532 -4.68 -15.44 17.64
CA LYS A 532 -4.13 -16.55 16.85
C LYS A 532 -3.49 -16.08 15.55
N SER A 533 -4.05 -15.02 14.93
CA SER A 533 -3.51 -14.46 13.70
C SER A 533 -2.17 -13.76 13.90
N ALA A 534 -1.88 -13.23 15.10
CA ALA A 534 -0.69 -12.44 15.41
C ALA A 534 0.31 -13.14 16.35
N ALA A 535 -0.10 -14.21 17.05
CA ALA A 535 0.74 -14.95 18.00
C ALA A 535 2.03 -15.54 17.41
N THR A 536 2.11 -15.64 16.07
CA THR A 536 3.32 -16.09 15.36
C THR A 536 4.35 -14.99 15.13
N LEU A 537 3.98 -13.72 15.37
CA LEU A 537 4.86 -12.54 15.26
C LEU A 537 5.67 -12.30 16.53
N PHE A 538 5.20 -12.84 17.66
CA PHE A 538 5.78 -12.65 18.98
C PHE A 538 6.42 -13.96 19.44
N ASP A 539 7.64 -13.88 19.99
CA ASP A 539 8.14 -15.03 20.75
C ASP A 539 7.40 -15.09 22.09
N GLY A 540 7.19 -16.29 22.66
CA GLY A 540 6.33 -16.47 23.84
C GLY A 540 6.68 -15.59 25.06
N SER A 541 7.90 -15.04 25.14
CA SER A 541 8.30 -14.10 26.18
C SER A 541 7.71 -12.71 25.98
N ASP A 542 7.48 -12.26 24.75
CA ASP A 542 6.86 -10.95 24.45
C ASP A 542 5.44 -10.85 25.04
N LYS A 543 4.74 -11.98 25.23
CA LYS A 543 3.40 -12.03 25.87
C LYS A 543 3.42 -11.75 27.36
N GLU A 544 4.53 -12.03 28.03
CA GLU A 544 4.76 -11.67 29.44
C GLU A 544 5.26 -10.21 29.57
N HIS A 545 5.62 -9.59 28.44
CA HIS A 545 6.14 -8.24 28.38
C HIS A 545 5.06 -7.25 27.90
N GLU A 546 4.80 -6.21 28.69
CA GLU A 546 3.92 -5.13 28.26
C GLU A 546 4.57 -4.40 27.07
N ILE A 547 4.06 -4.67 25.87
CA ILE A 547 4.56 -4.13 24.60
C ILE A 547 4.44 -2.60 24.61
N ALA A 548 5.48 -1.93 24.14
CA ALA A 548 5.43 -0.49 23.91
C ALA A 548 4.63 -0.22 22.63
N TRP A 549 3.41 0.30 22.78
CA TRP A 549 2.55 0.67 21.66
C TRP A 549 2.78 2.13 21.27
N ILE A 550 2.93 2.38 19.97
CA ILE A 550 2.98 3.71 19.37
C ILE A 550 1.88 3.76 18.33
N LEU A 551 0.91 4.64 18.51
CA LEU A 551 -0.19 4.82 17.58
C LEU A 551 0.07 6.07 16.74
N VAL A 552 -0.08 5.94 15.44
CA VAL A 552 0.18 6.99 14.45
C VAL A 552 -1.06 7.14 13.58
N GLY A 553 -1.43 8.36 13.23
CA GLY A 553 -2.50 8.63 12.28
C GLY A 553 -2.41 10.03 11.70
N GLY A 554 -2.78 10.16 10.42
CA GLY A 554 -2.96 11.43 9.73
C GLY A 554 -4.45 11.76 9.62
N SER A 555 -4.81 13.04 9.60
CA SER A 555 -6.20 13.47 9.40
C SER A 555 -7.15 12.91 10.46
N PHE A 556 -8.33 12.43 10.06
CA PHE A 556 -9.28 11.74 10.94
C PHE A 556 -8.66 10.59 11.75
N ALA A 557 -7.73 9.81 11.18
CA ALA A 557 -7.05 8.76 11.93
C ALA A 557 -6.17 9.33 13.05
N GLY A 558 -5.57 10.51 12.85
CA GLY A 558 -4.84 11.23 13.89
C GLY A 558 -5.78 11.63 15.04
N SER A 559 -6.97 12.15 14.72
CA SER A 559 -7.99 12.47 15.73
C SER A 559 -8.45 11.23 16.47
N LEU A 560 -8.67 10.12 15.75
CA LEU A 560 -9.05 8.84 16.34
C LEU A 560 -8.00 8.31 17.33
N VAL A 561 -6.70 8.44 17.01
CA VAL A 561 -5.59 8.08 17.91
C VAL A 561 -5.60 8.94 19.17
N ALA A 562 -5.74 10.26 19.05
CA ALA A 562 -5.78 11.19 20.17
C ALA A 562 -7.03 10.97 21.06
N TRP A 563 -8.20 10.74 20.46
CA TRP A 563 -9.42 10.42 21.19
C TRP A 563 -9.34 9.07 21.89
N THR A 564 -8.76 8.06 21.24
CA THR A 564 -8.53 6.74 21.86
C THR A 564 -7.65 6.86 23.10
N LYS A 565 -6.59 7.69 23.03
CA LYS A 565 -5.68 7.95 24.15
C LYS A 565 -6.40 8.64 25.31
N HIS A 566 -7.24 9.62 25.00
CA HIS A 566 -8.04 10.33 26.01
C HIS A 566 -9.09 9.43 26.66
N ARG A 567 -9.76 8.58 25.86
CA ARG A 567 -10.81 7.67 26.33
C ARG A 567 -10.27 6.49 27.13
N TYR A 568 -9.12 5.96 26.72
CA TYR A 568 -8.49 4.77 27.28
C TYR A 568 -7.03 5.03 27.71
N PRO A 569 -6.82 5.95 28.67
CA PRO A 569 -5.48 6.32 29.12
C PRO A 569 -4.73 5.12 29.75
N GLU A 570 -5.46 4.11 30.23
CA GLU A 570 -4.90 2.90 30.82
C GLU A 570 -4.11 2.04 29.82
N LEU A 571 -4.28 2.25 28.51
CA LEU A 571 -3.51 1.53 27.49
C LEU A 571 -2.06 2.00 27.40
N GLY A 572 -1.73 3.20 27.93
CA GLY A 572 -0.36 3.66 28.11
C GLY A 572 0.50 3.67 26.83
N PHE A 573 -0.08 3.94 25.66
CA PHE A 573 0.62 4.02 24.37
C PHE A 573 1.09 5.45 24.04
N PHE A 574 2.07 5.61 23.16
CA PHE A 574 2.46 6.91 22.61
C PHE A 574 1.57 7.27 21.42
N ALA A 575 1.09 8.51 21.32
CA ALA A 575 0.21 8.97 20.25
C ALA A 575 0.92 10.02 19.37
N LEU A 576 0.97 9.79 18.05
CA LEU A 576 1.30 10.80 17.06
C LEU A 576 0.05 11.11 16.23
N ALA A 577 -0.52 12.28 16.46
CA ALA A 577 -1.69 12.79 15.77
C ALA A 577 -1.27 13.87 14.77
N SER A 578 -1.07 13.47 13.52
CA SER A 578 -0.67 14.39 12.44
C SER A 578 -1.88 14.97 11.74
N SER A 579 -1.87 16.30 11.57
CA SER A 579 -2.89 17.07 10.86
C SER A 579 -4.31 16.68 11.29
N SER A 580 -4.50 16.49 12.60
CA SER A 580 -5.67 15.87 13.19
C SER A 580 -6.74 16.91 13.56
N PRO A 581 -7.90 16.95 12.87
CA PRO A 581 -8.99 17.86 13.24
C PRO A 581 -9.62 17.44 14.57
N MET A 582 -9.26 18.16 15.64
CA MET A 582 -9.74 17.93 17.01
C MET A 582 -10.87 18.89 17.39
N LYS A 583 -10.86 20.11 16.84
CA LYS A 583 -11.91 21.11 17.03
C LYS A 583 -13.04 20.89 16.03
N LEU A 584 -14.10 20.22 16.49
CA LEU A 584 -15.28 19.92 15.68
C LEU A 584 -16.25 21.10 15.68
N THR A 585 -16.65 21.54 14.48
CA THR A 585 -17.62 22.63 14.25
C THR A 585 -18.46 22.31 13.03
N ASP A 586 -19.75 22.68 13.05
CA ASP A 586 -20.63 22.58 11.88
C ASP A 586 -20.28 23.55 10.75
N GLU A 587 -19.52 24.57 11.09
CA GLU A 587 -19.10 25.60 10.15
C GLU A 587 -17.58 25.69 10.20
N TYR A 588 -16.92 25.06 9.23
CA TYR A 588 -15.48 25.19 9.04
C TYR A 588 -15.17 26.04 7.81
N TRP A 589 -15.26 27.35 7.99
CA TRP A 589 -14.97 28.32 6.94
C TRP A 589 -13.50 28.70 6.85
N GLN A 590 -12.72 28.46 7.91
CA GLN A 590 -11.29 28.76 7.94
C GLN A 590 -10.50 27.94 6.92
N PHE A 591 -11.06 26.82 6.44
CA PHE A 591 -10.53 26.07 5.29
C PHE A 591 -10.21 26.98 4.11
N ASP A 592 -11.19 27.79 3.74
CA ASP A 592 -11.14 28.68 2.60
C ASP A 592 -10.05 29.75 2.83
N LYS A 593 -9.89 30.25 4.06
CA LYS A 593 -8.85 31.24 4.39
C LYS A 593 -7.44 30.75 4.05
N VAL A 594 -7.10 29.54 4.48
CA VAL A 594 -5.79 28.94 4.20
C VAL A 594 -5.62 28.65 2.72
N ALA A 595 -6.70 28.20 2.05
CA ALA A 595 -6.68 28.00 0.61
C ALA A 595 -6.35 29.31 -0.15
N ALA A 596 -6.89 30.43 0.33
CA ALA A 596 -6.63 31.75 -0.22
C ALA A 596 -5.17 32.20 -0.01
N GLU A 597 -4.59 31.93 1.16
CA GLU A 597 -3.19 32.24 1.48
C GLU A 597 -2.21 31.43 0.62
N ARG A 598 -2.57 30.19 0.27
CA ARG A 598 -1.71 29.26 -0.48
C ARG A 598 -1.78 29.45 -2.00
N LEU A 599 -2.92 29.86 -2.55
CA LEU A 599 -3.13 29.92 -4.00
C LEU A 599 -2.62 31.23 -4.62
N PRO A 600 -1.64 31.18 -5.55
CA PRO A 600 -1.14 32.40 -6.22
C PRO A 600 -2.21 33.15 -7.03
N CYS A 601 -3.24 32.44 -7.49
CA CYS A 601 -4.37 32.98 -8.26
C CYS A 601 -5.66 33.13 -7.42
N ALA A 602 -5.55 33.30 -6.10
CA ALA A 602 -6.72 33.38 -5.22
C ALA A 602 -7.67 34.54 -5.60
N GLN A 603 -7.13 35.64 -6.13
CA GLN A 603 -7.92 36.79 -6.57
C GLN A 603 -8.72 36.48 -7.84
N GLU A 604 -8.11 35.85 -8.83
CA GLU A 604 -8.76 35.44 -10.09
C GLU A 604 -9.84 34.38 -9.83
N LEU A 605 -9.56 33.44 -8.93
CA LEU A 605 -10.56 32.48 -8.46
C LEU A 605 -11.76 33.18 -7.85
N SER A 606 -11.50 34.19 -7.02
CA SER A 606 -12.59 34.96 -6.41
C SER A 606 -13.40 35.73 -7.43
N ALA A 607 -12.75 36.40 -8.38
CA ALA A 607 -13.42 37.13 -9.44
C ALA A 607 -14.31 36.19 -10.28
N ALA A 608 -13.83 34.98 -10.59
CA ALA A 608 -14.60 33.99 -11.34
C ALA A 608 -15.83 33.50 -10.54
N VAL A 609 -15.68 33.22 -9.24
CA VAL A 609 -16.81 32.82 -8.38
C VAL A 609 -17.85 33.94 -8.25
N GLN A 610 -17.41 35.20 -8.11
CA GLN A 610 -18.32 36.36 -8.05
C GLN A 610 -19.14 36.54 -9.33
N LYS A 611 -18.57 36.24 -10.51
CA LYS A 611 -19.32 36.23 -11.78
C LYS A 611 -20.46 35.19 -11.73
N ILE A 612 -20.19 33.99 -11.21
CA ILE A 612 -21.20 32.92 -11.08
C ILE A 612 -22.28 33.30 -10.06
N ASP A 613 -21.92 33.88 -8.92
CA ASP A 613 -22.89 34.31 -7.91
C ASP A 613 -23.92 35.30 -8.49
N ARG A 614 -23.46 36.26 -9.32
CA ARG A 614 -24.37 37.21 -10.00
C ARG A 614 -25.37 36.51 -10.94
N LEU A 615 -24.91 35.49 -11.67
CA LEU A 615 -25.78 34.71 -12.57
C LEU A 615 -26.80 33.87 -11.80
N LEU A 616 -26.42 33.35 -10.62
CA LEU A 616 -27.33 32.58 -9.77
C LEU A 616 -28.40 33.44 -9.10
N ASP A 617 -28.10 34.72 -8.84
CA ASP A 617 -29.04 35.66 -8.24
C ASP A 617 -30.04 36.25 -9.26
N ASN A 618 -29.66 36.32 -10.54
CA ASN A 618 -30.49 36.89 -11.58
C ASN A 618 -31.48 35.86 -12.14
N THR A 619 -32.77 36.07 -11.89
CA THR A 619 -33.85 35.20 -12.38
C THR A 619 -33.97 35.17 -13.91
N ASN A 620 -33.45 36.18 -14.62
CA ASN A 620 -33.48 36.21 -16.08
C ASN A 620 -32.40 35.32 -16.72
N ASP A 621 -31.37 34.93 -15.95
CA ASP A 621 -30.22 34.16 -16.45
C ASP A 621 -30.37 32.64 -16.21
N ARG A 622 -31.57 32.15 -15.86
CA ARG A 622 -31.81 30.74 -15.55
C ARG A 622 -31.45 29.80 -16.70
N GLY A 623 -31.59 30.23 -17.95
CA GLY A 623 -31.13 29.47 -19.12
C GLY A 623 -29.61 29.28 -19.15
N VAL A 624 -28.85 30.31 -18.77
CA VAL A 624 -27.39 30.27 -18.66
C VAL A 624 -26.97 29.35 -17.51
N VAL A 625 -27.65 29.45 -16.36
CA VAL A 625 -27.42 28.57 -15.20
C VAL A 625 -27.68 27.10 -15.53
N GLN A 626 -28.74 26.81 -16.29
CA GLN A 626 -29.03 25.43 -16.73
C GLN A 626 -28.00 24.90 -17.74
N SER A 627 -27.59 25.74 -18.69
CA SER A 627 -26.49 25.41 -19.60
C SER A 627 -25.20 25.11 -18.83
N MET A 628 -24.89 25.94 -17.82
CA MET A 628 -23.74 25.77 -16.94
C MET A 628 -23.82 24.43 -16.18
N LYS A 629 -24.93 24.10 -15.52
CA LYS A 629 -25.11 22.79 -14.85
C LYS A 629 -24.77 21.62 -15.78
N LYS A 630 -25.28 21.65 -17.01
CA LYS A 630 -24.98 20.64 -18.02
C LYS A 630 -23.49 20.57 -18.38
N GLN A 631 -22.77 21.70 -18.47
CA GLN A 631 -21.33 21.73 -18.72
C GLN A 631 -20.50 21.11 -17.59
N PHE A 632 -20.98 21.19 -16.36
CA PHE A 632 -20.39 20.52 -15.19
C PHE A 632 -20.81 19.04 -15.08
N GLY A 633 -21.55 18.50 -16.06
CA GLY A 633 -22.00 17.12 -16.04
C GLY A 633 -23.17 16.85 -15.08
N LEU A 634 -23.81 17.91 -14.57
CA LEU A 634 -24.96 17.78 -13.67
C LEU A 634 -26.25 17.50 -14.46
N GLY A 635 -27.11 16.65 -13.89
CA GLY A 635 -28.40 16.31 -14.47
C GLY A 635 -29.38 17.49 -14.54
N ALA A 636 -30.45 17.34 -15.35
CA ALA A 636 -31.44 18.39 -15.58
C ALA A 636 -32.17 18.88 -14.30
N ASN A 637 -32.20 18.05 -13.25
CA ASN A 637 -32.83 18.36 -11.97
C ASN A 637 -31.85 18.92 -10.93
N ALA A 638 -30.60 19.23 -11.32
CA ALA A 638 -29.60 19.69 -10.36
C ALA A 638 -29.96 21.05 -9.76
N THR A 639 -29.80 21.18 -8.44
CA THR A 639 -30.06 22.44 -7.73
C THR A 639 -28.89 23.42 -7.89
N ASP A 640 -29.09 24.67 -7.50
CA ASP A 640 -28.01 25.67 -7.54
C ASP A 640 -26.94 25.34 -6.48
N GLU A 641 -27.32 24.71 -5.38
CA GLU A 641 -26.43 24.19 -4.35
C GLU A 641 -25.59 23.02 -4.87
N MET A 642 -26.15 22.14 -5.72
CA MET A 642 -25.37 21.08 -6.38
C MET A 642 -24.33 21.65 -7.35
N LEU A 643 -24.62 22.77 -8.02
CA LEU A 643 -23.62 23.45 -8.84
C LEU A 643 -22.55 24.14 -7.99
N ALA A 644 -22.97 24.81 -6.90
CA ALA A 644 -22.07 25.40 -5.92
C ALA A 644 -21.10 24.36 -5.34
N ALA A 645 -21.60 23.14 -5.16
CA ALA A 645 -20.84 22.02 -4.67
C ALA A 645 -19.68 21.65 -5.59
N GLU A 646 -20.01 21.30 -6.85
CA GLU A 646 -19.04 20.90 -7.88
C GLU A 646 -17.93 21.93 -8.08
N LEU A 647 -18.29 23.22 -8.09
CA LEU A 647 -17.35 24.32 -8.27
C LEU A 647 -16.27 24.41 -7.19
N SER A 648 -16.49 23.78 -6.05
CA SER A 648 -15.62 23.88 -4.90
C SER A 648 -14.73 22.66 -4.65
N LEU A 649 -15.02 21.54 -5.33
CA LEU A 649 -14.25 20.30 -5.23
C LEU A 649 -12.77 20.48 -5.62
N PRO A 650 -12.41 21.13 -6.75
CA PRO A 650 -11.02 21.24 -7.18
C PRO A 650 -10.13 21.94 -6.15
N THR A 651 -10.65 23.00 -5.54
CA THR A 651 -9.93 23.76 -4.51
C THR A 651 -9.81 22.97 -3.22
N SER A 652 -10.82 22.18 -2.84
CA SER A 652 -10.74 21.32 -1.65
C SER A 652 -9.65 20.26 -1.81
N TRP A 653 -9.63 19.57 -2.96
CA TRP A 653 -8.68 18.50 -3.23
C TRP A 653 -7.24 19.03 -3.32
N MET A 654 -7.01 20.07 -4.13
CA MET A 654 -5.67 20.60 -4.39
C MET A 654 -5.01 21.14 -3.11
N MET A 655 -5.77 21.70 -2.18
CA MET A 655 -5.20 22.24 -0.93
C MET A 655 -4.82 21.14 0.06
N GLN A 656 -5.33 19.92 -0.10
CA GLN A 656 -5.02 18.79 0.77
C GLN A 656 -3.86 17.94 0.24
N GLN A 657 -3.45 18.11 -1.02
CA GLN A 657 -2.32 17.36 -1.57
C GLN A 657 -0.97 17.86 -1.00
N PRO A 658 0.02 16.96 -0.80
CA PRO A 658 1.37 17.35 -0.43
C PRO A 658 1.99 18.36 -1.40
N VAL A 659 2.73 19.33 -0.88
CA VAL A 659 3.45 20.35 -1.66
C VAL A 659 4.46 19.71 -2.61
N SER A 660 5.03 18.57 -2.25
CA SER A 660 5.95 17.82 -3.11
C SER A 660 5.28 17.06 -4.26
N GLN A 661 4.05 16.60 -4.05
CA GLN A 661 3.26 15.89 -5.08
C GLN A 661 2.66 16.88 -6.08
N LEU A 662 2.16 18.02 -5.58
CA LEU A 662 1.83 19.19 -6.39
C LEU A 662 3.13 19.86 -6.83
N ALA A 663 3.85 19.29 -7.80
CA ALA A 663 4.93 20.03 -8.45
C ALA A 663 4.38 21.44 -8.80
N ASN A 664 5.15 22.53 -8.60
CA ASN A 664 4.72 23.93 -8.86
C ASN A 664 3.97 24.15 -10.19
N LYS A 665 4.08 23.20 -11.12
CA LYS A 665 3.33 23.08 -12.35
C LYS A 665 1.82 22.83 -12.19
N GLU A 666 1.32 22.03 -11.24
CA GLU A 666 -0.12 21.72 -11.15
C GLU A 666 -0.94 22.90 -10.60
N ILE A 667 -0.52 23.49 -9.48
CA ILE A 667 -1.08 24.75 -8.98
C ILE A 667 -0.88 25.86 -10.03
N GLY A 668 0.29 25.90 -10.66
CA GLY A 668 0.59 26.87 -11.72
C GLY A 668 -0.31 26.72 -12.95
N ASP A 669 -0.60 25.50 -13.38
CA ASP A 669 -1.44 25.21 -14.54
C ASP A 669 -2.92 25.44 -14.21
N PHE A 670 -3.37 25.08 -13.00
CA PHE A 670 -4.67 25.50 -12.46
C PHE A 670 -4.82 27.02 -12.51
N CYS A 671 -3.83 27.75 -12.00
CA CYS A 671 -3.85 29.20 -11.98
C CYS A 671 -3.81 29.82 -13.38
N LYS A 672 -3.02 29.27 -14.31
CA LYS A 672 -3.01 29.72 -15.72
C LYS A 672 -4.36 29.48 -16.41
N MET A 673 -4.97 28.32 -16.20
CA MET A 673 -6.29 28.00 -16.75
C MET A 673 -7.34 28.99 -16.26
N LEU A 674 -7.30 29.32 -14.97
CA LEU A 674 -8.19 30.28 -14.36
C LEU A 674 -7.94 31.71 -14.83
N GLN A 675 -6.68 32.13 -14.94
CA GLN A 675 -6.27 33.44 -15.45
C GLN A 675 -6.72 33.65 -16.91
N LYS A 676 -6.62 32.61 -17.73
CA LYS A 676 -7.09 32.65 -19.13
C LYS A 676 -8.61 32.88 -19.22
N GLY A 677 -9.38 32.36 -18.27
CA GLY A 677 -10.83 32.55 -18.21
C GLY A 677 -11.28 33.81 -17.46
N SER A 678 -10.51 34.29 -16.47
CA SER A 678 -10.92 35.40 -15.61
C SER A 678 -10.96 36.75 -16.34
N GLY A 679 -10.05 36.97 -17.30
CA GLY A 679 -9.97 38.17 -18.13
C GLY A 679 -11.00 38.26 -19.28
N GLY A 680 -11.81 37.22 -19.48
CA GLY A 680 -12.82 37.14 -20.55
C GLY A 680 -14.25 37.42 -20.09
N SER A 681 -15.21 37.04 -20.94
CA SER A 681 -16.66 37.11 -20.67
C SER A 681 -17.08 36.18 -19.51
N ASP A 682 -18.32 36.30 -19.02
CA ASP A 682 -18.86 35.36 -18.02
C ASP A 682 -18.84 33.91 -18.54
N ALA A 683 -19.02 33.70 -19.86
CA ALA A 683 -18.93 32.40 -20.50
C ALA A 683 -17.50 31.80 -20.45
N ASP A 684 -16.47 32.65 -20.58
CA ASP A 684 -15.07 32.19 -20.54
C ASP A 684 -14.68 31.75 -19.12
N ALA A 685 -15.13 32.48 -18.10
CA ALA A 685 -14.93 32.11 -16.71
C ALA A 685 -15.64 30.78 -16.36
N ILE A 686 -16.88 30.61 -16.84
CA ILE A 686 -17.64 29.37 -16.65
C ILE A 686 -16.96 28.18 -17.35
N ASN A 687 -16.54 28.35 -18.61
CA ASN A 687 -15.86 27.29 -19.36
C ASN A 687 -14.53 26.87 -18.71
N ALA A 688 -13.77 27.83 -18.17
CA ALA A 688 -12.54 27.54 -17.44
C ALA A 688 -12.82 26.70 -16.17
N LEU A 689 -13.77 27.13 -15.35
CA LEU A 689 -14.15 26.40 -14.13
C LEU A 689 -14.77 25.03 -14.42
N ALA A 690 -15.58 24.89 -15.47
CA ALA A 690 -16.16 23.61 -15.88
C ALA A 690 -15.08 22.64 -16.39
N SER A 691 -14.06 23.17 -17.08
CA SER A 691 -12.94 22.36 -17.57
C SER A 691 -12.04 21.90 -16.43
N ILE A 692 -11.77 22.79 -15.47
CA ILE A 692 -11.10 22.46 -14.21
C ILE A 692 -11.91 21.37 -13.49
N SER A 693 -13.17 21.62 -13.17
CA SER A 693 -14.04 20.67 -12.44
C SER A 693 -14.07 19.29 -13.09
N ARG A 694 -14.20 19.21 -14.42
CA ARG A 694 -14.21 17.93 -15.14
C ARG A 694 -12.87 17.20 -15.05
N ALA A 695 -11.75 17.91 -15.16
CA ALA A 695 -10.42 17.34 -15.01
C ALA A 695 -10.20 16.72 -13.62
N PHE A 696 -10.81 17.28 -12.57
CA PHE A 696 -10.70 16.76 -11.21
C PHE A 696 -11.77 15.70 -10.87
N SER A 697 -12.99 15.80 -11.44
CA SER A 697 -14.13 14.92 -11.12
C SER A 697 -14.01 13.48 -11.61
N SER A 698 -13.12 13.20 -12.59
CA SER A 698 -12.93 11.86 -13.14
C SER A 698 -12.11 10.93 -12.24
N GLU A 699 -11.36 11.48 -11.29
CA GLU A 699 -10.40 10.70 -10.49
C GLU A 699 -10.64 10.77 -8.97
N HIS A 700 -11.29 11.83 -8.43
CA HIS A 700 -11.28 12.08 -6.98
C HIS A 700 -12.59 12.66 -6.42
N ARG A 701 -13.65 11.84 -6.34
CA ARG A 701 -14.95 12.22 -5.73
C ARG A 701 -14.94 12.24 -4.19
N ILE A 702 -13.83 12.59 -3.55
CA ILE A 702 -13.79 12.71 -2.08
C ILE A 702 -13.81 14.18 -1.67
N GLN A 703 -14.84 14.50 -0.88
CA GLN A 703 -15.03 15.65 0.01
C GLN A 703 -15.98 16.80 -0.40
N THR A 704 -17.06 16.85 0.40
CA THR A 704 -17.63 18.03 1.11
C THR A 704 -18.44 19.07 0.38
N PRO A 705 -18.82 18.88 -0.88
CA PRO A 705 -20.24 19.15 -1.11
C PRO A 705 -20.85 18.19 -2.13
N LEU A 706 -21.91 17.53 -1.68
CA LEU A 706 -22.50 16.40 -2.38
C LEU A 706 -23.57 16.88 -3.36
N SER A 707 -23.22 16.95 -4.63
CA SER A 707 -24.22 17.03 -5.70
C SER A 707 -25.12 15.77 -5.67
N GLU A 708 -24.54 14.59 -5.42
CA GLU A 708 -25.21 13.30 -5.35
C GLU A 708 -24.74 12.46 -4.14
N CYS A 709 -25.54 11.49 -3.71
CA CYS A 709 -25.11 10.54 -2.68
C CYS A 709 -23.99 9.65 -3.22
N PRO A 710 -22.88 9.43 -2.49
CA PRO A 710 -21.77 8.64 -3.00
C PRO A 710 -22.20 7.21 -3.33
N ALA A 711 -21.80 6.73 -4.52
CA ALA A 711 -22.01 5.34 -4.92
C ALA A 711 -20.94 4.40 -4.34
N ALA A 712 -19.76 4.94 -4.00
CA ALA A 712 -18.67 4.18 -3.41
C ALA A 712 -18.91 3.97 -1.90
N ASN A 713 -18.67 2.74 -1.46
CA ASN A 713 -19.04 2.34 -0.11
C ASN A 713 -18.18 2.99 0.99
N ASP A 714 -16.95 3.43 0.70
CA ASP A 714 -16.09 4.12 1.68
C ASP A 714 -16.52 5.59 1.85
N ASP A 715 -16.81 6.30 0.75
CA ASP A 715 -17.32 7.68 0.78
C ASP A 715 -18.67 7.78 1.49
N LEU A 716 -19.53 6.77 1.32
CA LEU A 716 -20.82 6.69 2.01
C LEU A 716 -20.64 6.47 3.52
N ALA A 717 -19.65 5.68 3.93
CA ALA A 717 -19.28 5.49 5.33
C ALA A 717 -18.74 6.79 5.95
N TRP A 718 -17.89 7.53 5.22
CA TRP A 718 -17.41 8.83 5.69
C TRP A 718 -18.52 9.86 5.83
N LEU A 719 -19.41 9.94 4.82
CA LEU A 719 -20.58 10.81 4.87
C LEU A 719 -21.46 10.52 6.10
N TRP A 720 -21.65 9.24 6.41
CA TRP A 720 -22.41 8.85 7.59
C TRP A 720 -21.80 9.41 8.89
N GLN A 721 -20.48 9.32 9.07
CA GLN A 721 -19.81 9.88 10.26
C GLN A 721 -19.91 11.40 10.31
N GLN A 722 -19.85 12.08 9.16
CA GLN A 722 -20.07 13.52 9.09
C GLN A 722 -21.50 13.92 9.48
N CYS A 723 -22.49 13.13 9.05
CA CYS A 723 -23.89 13.35 9.36
C CYS A 723 -24.24 13.09 10.84
N THR A 724 -23.54 12.16 11.49
CA THR A 724 -23.94 11.63 12.81
C THR A 724 -23.03 12.03 13.96
N GLU A 725 -21.77 12.42 13.73
CA GLU A 725 -20.78 12.66 14.80
C GLU A 725 -19.92 13.90 14.54
N LEU A 726 -19.27 13.99 13.38
CA LEU A 726 -18.19 14.95 13.14
C LEU A 726 -18.71 16.32 12.70
N GLY A 727 -19.48 16.37 11.62
CA GLY A 727 -20.05 17.57 11.03
C GLY A 727 -19.03 18.60 10.56
N LEU A 728 -17.87 18.19 10.07
CA LEU A 728 -16.79 19.05 9.56
C LEU A 728 -17.12 19.60 8.17
N TRP A 729 -18.20 20.37 8.07
CA TRP A 729 -18.67 20.92 6.80
C TRP A 729 -17.82 22.12 6.39
N GLN A 730 -17.20 22.03 5.21
CA GLN A 730 -16.51 23.14 4.57
C GLN A 730 -17.54 24.19 4.14
N THR A 731 -17.76 25.17 5.01
CA THR A 731 -18.64 26.31 4.78
C THR A 731 -17.78 27.52 4.39
N ALA A 732 -18.36 28.71 4.29
CA ALA A 732 -17.60 29.95 4.04
C ALA A 732 -17.95 31.03 5.07
N PRO A 733 -17.05 32.02 5.25
CA PRO A 733 -17.14 32.95 6.36
C PRO A 733 -18.43 33.79 6.32
N PRO A 734 -18.95 34.21 7.48
CA PRO A 734 -19.99 35.24 7.55
C PRO A 734 -19.49 36.56 6.91
N GLU A 735 -20.37 37.31 6.23
CA GLU A 735 -20.02 38.50 5.41
C GLU A 735 -19.15 39.57 6.12
N HIS A 736 -19.11 39.59 7.45
CA HIS A 736 -18.45 40.60 8.28
C HIS A 736 -17.08 40.16 8.86
N LYS A 737 -16.59 38.94 8.59
CA LYS A 737 -15.40 38.38 9.29
C LYS A 737 -14.11 38.27 8.46
N GLU A 738 -14.11 38.56 7.16
CA GLU A 738 -12.96 38.34 6.27
C GLU A 738 -12.87 39.42 5.15
N PRO A 739 -11.73 39.61 4.47
CA PRO A 739 -11.58 40.66 3.48
C PRO A 739 -12.55 40.45 2.31
N ALA A 740 -13.13 41.56 1.82
CA ALA A 740 -14.23 41.58 0.85
C ALA A 740 -13.96 40.79 -0.44
N TRP A 741 -12.69 40.63 -0.82
CA TRP A 741 -12.30 39.85 -2.01
C TRP A 741 -12.52 38.36 -1.84
N PHE A 742 -12.62 37.84 -0.60
CA PHE A 742 -12.75 36.42 -0.30
C PHE A 742 -14.12 36.04 0.32
N ALA A 743 -14.81 37.02 0.93
CA ALA A 743 -15.98 36.81 1.78
C ALA A 743 -17.34 36.55 1.08
N ARG A 744 -17.43 36.55 -0.26
CA ARG A 744 -18.68 36.31 -1.00
C ARG A 744 -18.51 35.19 -2.02
N ARG A 745 -18.94 33.97 -1.65
CA ARG A 745 -18.92 32.81 -2.54
C ARG A 745 -20.14 31.90 -2.35
N LEU A 746 -20.47 31.17 -3.41
CA LEU A 746 -21.25 29.92 -3.45
C LEU A 746 -21.28 29.11 -2.15
N ARG A 747 -20.13 28.88 -1.49
CA ARG A 747 -20.05 28.09 -0.25
C ARG A 747 -20.85 28.70 0.92
N SER A 748 -20.87 30.03 1.10
CA SER A 748 -21.52 30.65 2.26
C SER A 748 -23.02 30.86 2.06
N ARG A 749 -23.45 31.04 0.81
CA ARG A 749 -24.86 31.29 0.47
C ARG A 749 -25.63 30.01 0.15
N ARG A 750 -24.97 29.02 -0.45
CA ARG A 750 -25.62 27.81 -0.98
C ARG A 750 -25.22 26.55 -0.20
N LEU A 751 -23.97 26.42 0.23
CA LEU A 751 -23.48 25.24 0.98
C LEU A 751 -23.54 25.48 2.50
N THR A 752 -24.74 25.74 2.99
CA THR A 752 -24.99 25.99 4.42
C THR A 752 -25.07 24.69 5.23
N PRO A 753 -24.96 24.73 6.57
CA PRO A 753 -25.25 23.58 7.42
C PRO A 753 -26.63 22.95 7.13
N ALA A 754 -27.62 23.75 6.76
CA ALA A 754 -28.94 23.28 6.38
C ALA A 754 -28.92 22.46 5.07
N TYR A 755 -28.12 22.88 4.08
CA TYR A 755 -27.89 22.11 2.86
C TYR A 755 -27.26 20.75 3.20
N PHE A 756 -26.19 20.71 3.98
CA PHE A 756 -25.56 19.44 4.39
C PHE A 756 -26.51 18.53 5.18
N ALA A 757 -27.29 19.09 6.10
CA ALA A 757 -28.33 18.35 6.81
C ALA A 757 -29.42 17.80 5.87
N SER A 758 -29.74 18.51 4.78
CA SER A 758 -30.64 17.99 3.74
C SER A 758 -30.01 16.82 2.96
N GLN A 759 -28.71 16.89 2.66
CA GLN A 759 -27.98 15.81 2.00
C GLN A 759 -27.93 14.55 2.87
N CYS A 760 -27.67 14.69 4.17
CA CYS A 760 -27.72 13.58 5.13
C CYS A 760 -29.08 12.86 5.11
N ARG A 761 -30.19 13.62 5.14
CA ARG A 761 -31.54 13.05 5.07
C ARG A 761 -31.82 12.37 3.73
N ARG A 762 -31.30 12.92 2.63
CA ARG A 762 -31.44 12.34 1.29
C ARG A 762 -30.69 11.02 1.15
N CYS A 763 -29.47 10.93 1.67
CA CYS A 763 -28.61 9.75 1.49
C CYS A 763 -28.92 8.62 2.49
N PHE A 764 -29.57 8.93 3.61
CA PHE A 764 -29.94 7.93 4.62
C PHE A 764 -31.44 8.03 4.99
N PRO A 765 -32.37 7.84 4.04
CA PRO A 765 -33.81 8.05 4.27
C PRO A 765 -34.46 6.95 5.13
N GLU A 766 -33.93 5.72 5.09
CA GLU A 766 -34.48 4.54 5.77
C GLU A 766 -33.80 4.25 7.12
N SER A 767 -32.90 5.12 7.58
CA SER A 767 -32.20 4.88 8.84
C SER A 767 -33.20 4.92 10.01
N PRO A 768 -33.20 3.91 10.90
CA PRO A 768 -34.01 3.97 12.11
C PRO A 768 -33.51 5.01 13.12
N MET A 769 -32.35 5.64 12.87
CA MET A 769 -32.00 6.90 13.54
C MET A 769 -32.82 8.03 12.94
N THR A 770 -33.80 8.49 13.71
CA THR A 770 -34.47 9.75 13.44
C THR A 770 -33.44 10.90 13.45
N ALA A 771 -33.75 12.01 12.79
CA ALA A 771 -32.91 13.21 12.84
C ALA A 771 -32.57 13.64 14.30
N ALA A 772 -33.45 13.32 15.26
CA ALA A 772 -33.22 13.56 16.68
C ALA A 772 -32.10 12.68 17.26
N VAL A 773 -32.08 11.38 16.95
CA VAL A 773 -31.04 10.44 17.44
C VAL A 773 -29.68 10.79 16.84
N ALA A 774 -29.63 11.13 15.55
CA ALA A 774 -28.40 11.59 14.91
C ALA A 774 -27.88 12.90 15.53
N ALA A 775 -28.78 13.84 15.85
CA ALA A 775 -28.41 15.09 16.51
C ALA A 775 -27.93 14.86 17.95
N GLU A 776 -28.57 13.97 18.70
CA GLU A 776 -28.17 13.60 20.07
C GLU A 776 -26.79 12.95 20.08
N ARG A 777 -26.57 11.96 19.21
CA ARG A 777 -25.28 11.29 19.06
C ARG A 777 -24.16 12.28 18.70
N LYS A 778 -24.43 13.18 17.74
CA LYS A 778 -23.50 14.26 17.37
C LYS A 778 -23.17 15.15 18.55
N HIS A 779 -24.18 15.54 19.32
CA HIS A 779 -24.00 16.37 20.51
C HIS A 779 -23.20 15.64 21.61
N GLU A 780 -23.46 14.35 21.85
CA GLU A 780 -22.73 13.55 22.82
C GLU A 780 -21.26 13.39 22.44
N PHE A 781 -20.97 12.96 21.22
CA PHE A 781 -19.60 12.77 20.75
C PHE A 781 -18.82 14.09 20.77
N ARG A 782 -19.44 15.21 20.36
CA ARG A 782 -18.79 16.53 20.39
C ARG A 782 -18.46 17.00 21.79
N ARG A 783 -19.29 16.72 22.80
CA ARG A 783 -18.95 17.01 24.20
C ARG A 783 -17.68 16.27 24.59
N PHE A 784 -17.62 14.97 24.31
CA PHE A 784 -16.41 14.18 24.54
C PHE A 784 -15.18 14.71 23.77
N ALA A 785 -15.33 15.04 22.49
CA ALA A 785 -14.24 15.56 21.67
C ALA A 785 -13.72 16.92 22.17
N ASN A 786 -14.62 17.80 22.62
CA ASN A 786 -14.27 19.09 23.22
C ASN A 786 -13.55 18.92 24.57
N ASP A 787 -14.01 17.98 25.40
CA ASP A 787 -13.32 17.65 26.66
C ASP A 787 -11.91 17.11 26.40
N ALA A 788 -11.75 16.26 25.37
CA ALA A 788 -10.46 15.76 24.94
C ALA A 788 -9.54 16.89 24.44
N LEU A 789 -10.06 17.78 23.59
CA LEU A 789 -9.32 18.95 23.09
C LEU A 789 -8.85 19.84 24.24
N ALA A 790 -9.77 20.20 25.15
CA ALA A 790 -9.44 21.03 26.31
C ALA A 790 -8.37 20.38 27.20
N ALA A 791 -8.38 19.06 27.34
CA ALA A 791 -7.34 18.35 28.08
C ALA A 791 -5.97 18.50 27.43
N TYR A 792 -5.87 18.38 26.09
CA TYR A 792 -4.60 18.49 25.36
C TYR A 792 -4.06 19.92 25.26
N GLU A 793 -4.93 20.93 25.30
CA GLU A 793 -4.51 22.34 25.29
C GLU A 793 -3.87 22.81 26.61
N THR A 794 -3.91 21.99 27.67
CA THR A 794 -3.26 22.34 28.94
C THR A 794 -1.74 22.09 28.92
N PRO A 795 -0.89 22.99 29.48
CA PRO A 795 0.57 22.83 29.46
C PRO A 795 1.12 21.59 30.19
N ARG A 796 0.30 20.95 31.03
CA ARG A 796 0.64 19.70 31.74
C ARG A 796 0.20 18.43 31.00
N ALA A 797 -0.45 18.58 29.86
CA ALA A 797 -0.97 17.46 29.10
C ALA A 797 0.16 16.65 28.46
N SER A 798 0.27 15.39 28.88
CA SER A 798 0.73 14.25 28.09
C SER A 798 2.06 14.44 27.33
N VAL A 799 3.18 14.10 27.99
CA VAL A 799 4.51 13.91 27.34
C VAL A 799 4.54 12.79 26.29
N ASP A 800 3.44 12.03 26.19
CA ASP A 800 3.26 10.86 25.34
C ASP A 800 2.23 11.05 24.21
N THR A 801 1.81 12.29 23.94
CA THR A 801 1.01 12.66 22.77
C THR A 801 1.65 13.84 22.04
N VAL A 802 1.83 13.69 20.72
CA VAL A 802 2.40 14.69 19.83
C VAL A 802 1.37 15.06 18.78
N PHE A 803 1.14 16.37 18.64
CA PHE A 803 0.31 16.92 17.58
C PHE A 803 1.22 17.58 16.55
N THR A 804 1.01 17.30 15.28
CA THR A 804 1.73 17.95 14.19
C THR A 804 0.75 18.53 13.19
N GLY A 805 1.15 19.59 12.48
CA GLY A 805 0.29 20.18 11.45
C GLY A 805 1.09 21.07 10.51
N GLY A 806 0.76 21.01 9.22
CA GLY A 806 1.39 21.86 8.21
C GLY A 806 0.86 23.29 8.22
N SER A 807 1.74 24.28 8.04
CA SER A 807 1.32 25.70 7.98
C SER A 807 0.47 26.02 6.74
N LEU A 808 0.54 25.18 5.70
CA LEU A 808 -0.22 25.26 4.45
C LEU A 808 -1.40 24.28 4.38
N ASP A 809 -1.66 23.55 5.48
CA ASP A 809 -2.79 22.64 5.60
C ASP A 809 -4.09 23.43 5.83
N PRO A 810 -5.12 23.28 4.96
CA PRO A 810 -6.38 23.98 5.15
C PRO A 810 -7.14 23.57 6.41
N TRP A 811 -6.77 22.45 7.04
CA TRP A 811 -7.33 22.00 8.31
C TRP A 811 -6.61 22.59 9.54
N LYS A 812 -5.55 23.40 9.40
CA LYS A 812 -4.70 23.88 10.51
C LYS A 812 -5.44 24.51 11.69
N HIS A 813 -6.57 25.17 11.46
CA HIS A 813 -7.38 25.81 12.50
C HIS A 813 -8.25 24.84 13.31
N THR A 814 -8.23 23.55 12.97
CA THR A 814 -8.91 22.48 13.71
C THR A 814 -7.96 21.67 14.58
N PHE A 815 -6.66 21.85 14.43
CA PHE A 815 -5.64 21.06 15.13
C PHE A 815 -5.33 21.64 16.50
N VAL A 816 -4.71 20.83 17.36
CA VAL A 816 -4.13 21.32 18.61
C VAL A 816 -2.85 22.08 18.27
N VAL A 817 -2.86 23.39 18.48
CA VAL A 817 -1.73 24.29 18.17
C VAL A 817 -1.00 24.81 19.41
N ALA A 818 -1.48 24.45 20.61
CA ALA A 818 -0.90 24.84 21.89
C ALA A 818 -1.20 23.78 22.95
N GLY A 819 -0.30 23.59 23.92
CA GLY A 819 -0.38 22.52 24.92
C GLY A 819 0.22 21.19 24.41
N GLY A 820 0.81 20.41 25.30
CA GLY A 820 1.60 19.22 24.92
C GLY A 820 2.80 19.53 24.00
N LEU A 821 3.31 18.51 23.28
CA LEU A 821 4.29 18.69 22.21
C LEU A 821 3.56 18.91 20.87
N ALA A 822 3.08 20.13 20.64
CA ALA A 822 2.51 20.55 19.35
C ALA A 822 3.60 21.10 18.42
N VAL A 823 3.65 20.67 17.17
CA VAL A 823 4.66 21.07 16.17
C VAL A 823 3.98 21.54 14.89
N GLU A 824 4.01 22.84 14.64
CA GLU A 824 3.68 23.38 13.33
C GLU A 824 4.87 23.23 12.37
N ILE A 825 4.62 22.74 11.15
CA ILE A 825 5.63 22.47 10.14
C ILE A 825 5.48 23.49 9.03
N THR A 826 6.42 24.43 8.97
CA THR A 826 6.43 25.49 7.96
C THR A 826 6.50 24.93 6.55
N GLY A 827 5.61 25.40 5.67
CA GLY A 827 5.59 25.03 4.26
C GLY A 827 5.06 23.63 3.96
N ALA A 828 4.59 22.88 4.97
CA ALA A 828 3.97 21.58 4.79
C ALA A 828 2.44 21.70 4.59
N SER A 829 1.89 20.84 3.74
CA SER A 829 0.46 20.56 3.57
C SER A 829 -0.02 19.49 4.57
N HIS A 830 -1.13 18.83 4.23
CA HIS A 830 -1.79 17.82 5.02
C HIS A 830 -0.94 16.58 5.27
N ALA A 831 -0.68 16.30 6.54
CA ALA A 831 0.02 15.13 7.08
C ALA A 831 1.35 14.75 6.38
N GLU A 832 2.07 15.75 5.85
CA GLU A 832 3.31 15.51 5.10
C GLU A 832 4.42 14.88 5.94
N ASP A 833 4.39 15.07 7.26
CA ASP A 833 5.32 14.47 8.21
C ASP A 833 5.17 12.95 8.34
N LEU A 834 4.13 12.36 7.78
CA LEU A 834 3.99 10.91 7.69
C LEU A 834 4.61 10.33 6.40
N MET A 835 5.12 11.17 5.48
CA MET A 835 5.80 10.73 4.25
C MET A 835 7.30 10.47 4.48
N ARG A 836 7.94 9.66 3.66
CA ARG A 836 9.36 9.33 3.84
C ARG A 836 10.32 10.41 3.28
N CYS A 837 11.28 10.85 4.09
CA CYS A 837 12.29 11.83 3.67
C CYS A 837 13.30 11.32 2.64
N SER A 838 13.58 10.02 2.60
CA SER A 838 14.61 9.43 1.74
C SER A 838 14.33 9.50 0.23
N ASN A 839 13.09 9.81 -0.17
CA ASN A 839 12.66 9.78 -1.57
C ASN A 839 12.64 11.17 -2.24
N GLY A 840 13.19 12.22 -1.59
CA GLY A 840 13.18 13.59 -2.12
C GLY A 840 11.80 14.24 -2.16
N GLY A 841 10.78 13.61 -1.57
CA GLY A 841 9.39 14.05 -1.55
C GLY A 841 8.98 14.84 -0.32
N ALA A 842 9.88 15.21 0.59
CA ALA A 842 9.57 16.01 1.78
C ALA A 842 10.51 17.21 1.87
N SER A 843 9.99 18.36 2.33
CA SER A 843 10.80 19.57 2.53
C SER A 843 11.82 19.38 3.67
N GLU A 844 12.84 20.24 3.73
CA GLU A 844 13.83 20.17 4.83
C GLU A 844 13.17 20.35 6.20
N ASP A 845 12.16 21.22 6.29
CA ASP A 845 11.41 21.47 7.53
C ASP A 845 10.56 20.26 7.94
N VAL A 846 9.94 19.55 6.98
CA VAL A 846 9.27 18.27 7.24
C VAL A 846 10.27 17.25 7.81
N CYS A 847 11.43 17.10 7.19
CA CYS A 847 12.48 16.19 7.66
C CYS A 847 13.10 16.61 9.01
N ARG A 848 13.06 17.90 9.34
CA ARG A 848 13.45 18.40 10.66
C ARG A 848 12.40 18.03 11.71
N ALA A 849 11.12 18.24 11.43
CA ALA A 849 10.02 17.86 12.32
C ALA A 849 10.04 16.36 12.62
N GLN A 850 10.18 15.51 11.59
CA GLN A 850 10.29 14.06 11.77
C GLN A 850 11.41 13.64 12.71
N ARG A 851 12.59 14.27 12.63
CA ARG A 851 13.70 13.98 13.55
C ARG A 851 13.34 14.30 15.00
N VAL A 852 12.67 15.42 15.25
CA VAL A 852 12.22 15.80 16.60
C VAL A 852 11.20 14.80 17.14
N ILE A 853 10.24 14.39 16.30
CA ILE A 853 9.20 13.41 16.64
C ILE A 853 9.82 12.05 16.95
N SER A 854 10.71 11.55 16.08
CA SER A 854 11.43 10.29 16.31
C SER A 854 12.20 10.31 17.62
N GLN A 855 12.91 11.41 17.94
CA GLN A 855 13.63 11.56 19.21
C GLN A 855 12.70 11.59 20.43
N ALA A 856 11.50 12.16 20.32
CA ALA A 856 10.51 12.14 21.40
C ALA A 856 10.03 10.71 21.68
N ILE A 857 9.73 9.94 20.63
CA ILE A 857 9.30 8.55 20.74
C ILE A 857 10.42 7.65 21.29
N GLU A 858 11.65 7.80 20.79
CA GLU A 858 12.81 7.03 21.28
C GLU A 858 13.06 7.26 22.78
N ARG A 859 12.96 8.52 23.23
CA ARG A 859 13.04 8.87 24.65
C ARG A 859 11.92 8.22 25.45
N TRP A 860 10.68 8.31 24.97
CA TRP A 860 9.52 7.69 25.63
C TRP A 860 9.65 6.16 25.75
N ILE A 861 10.11 5.48 24.69
CA ILE A 861 10.37 4.02 24.73
C ILE A 861 11.40 3.70 25.81
N LYS A 862 12.48 4.49 25.87
CA LYS A 862 13.56 4.31 26.86
C LYS A 862 13.03 4.49 28.29
N GLU A 863 12.31 5.57 28.56
CA GLU A 863 11.71 5.85 29.88
C GLU A 863 10.71 4.77 30.30
N LYS A 864 9.91 4.25 29.36
CA LYS A 864 8.98 3.15 29.61
C LYS A 864 9.72 1.86 29.99
N LYS A 865 10.83 1.55 29.31
CA LYS A 865 11.70 0.41 29.63
C LYS A 865 12.37 0.55 31.00
N GLU A 866 12.85 1.75 31.34
CA GLU A 866 13.49 2.03 32.65
C GLU A 866 12.48 1.97 33.81
N THR A 867 11.32 2.61 33.66
CA THR A 867 10.23 2.58 34.66
C THR A 867 9.79 1.14 34.92
N ARG A 868 9.74 0.32 33.87
CA ARG A 868 9.44 -1.10 33.99
C ARG A 868 10.54 -1.89 34.68
N ALA A 869 11.81 -1.65 34.37
CA ALA A 869 12.94 -2.29 35.04
C ALA A 869 12.92 -2.01 36.56
N LEU A 870 12.63 -0.77 36.95
CA LEU A 870 12.40 -0.36 38.34
C LEU A 870 11.18 -1.05 38.97
N SER A 871 10.06 -1.16 38.26
CA SER A 871 8.86 -1.87 38.72
C SER A 871 9.12 -3.36 38.96
N LEU A 872 9.85 -4.02 38.06
CA LEU A 872 10.24 -5.43 38.17
C LEU A 872 11.22 -5.67 39.33
N GLN A 873 12.22 -4.80 39.51
CA GLN A 873 13.13 -4.84 40.66
C GLN A 873 12.40 -4.68 41.99
N ASN A 874 11.34 -3.84 42.02
CA ASN A 874 10.53 -3.60 43.20
C ASN A 874 9.35 -4.59 43.37
N LYS A 875 9.17 -5.55 42.45
CA LYS A 875 8.09 -6.56 42.51
C LYS A 875 8.12 -7.42 43.78
N PRO A 876 9.27 -7.89 44.29
CA PRO A 876 9.34 -8.60 45.57
C PRO A 876 8.88 -7.72 46.75
N LEU A 877 9.26 -6.44 46.73
CA LEU A 877 8.88 -5.48 47.76
C LEU A 877 7.37 -5.18 47.74
N ARG A 878 6.78 -4.99 46.55
CA ARG A 878 5.32 -4.81 46.39
C ARG A 878 4.54 -6.05 46.82
N ASN A 879 5.01 -7.24 46.47
CA ASN A 879 4.40 -8.49 46.92
C ASN A 879 4.48 -8.64 48.44
N ALA A 880 5.62 -8.29 49.05
CA ALA A 880 5.77 -8.29 50.51
C ALA A 880 4.83 -7.28 51.19
N ILE A 881 4.67 -6.08 50.63
CA ILE A 881 3.71 -5.07 51.12
C ILE A 881 2.26 -5.54 50.97
N GLY A 882 1.91 -6.18 49.86
CA GLY A 882 0.58 -6.76 49.63
C GLY A 882 0.26 -7.92 50.58
N TRP A 883 1.24 -8.80 50.82
CA TRP A 883 1.16 -9.86 51.83
C TRP A 883 1.03 -9.30 53.24
N LEU A 884 1.76 -8.22 53.57
CA LEU A 884 1.64 -7.52 54.85
C LEU A 884 0.26 -6.87 55.01
N ALA A 885 -0.27 -6.21 53.98
CA ALA A 885 -1.60 -5.61 54.01
C ALA A 885 -2.68 -6.69 54.21
N ALA A 886 -2.57 -7.82 53.50
CA ALA A 886 -3.46 -8.97 53.67
C ALA A 886 -3.34 -9.59 55.07
N ALA A 887 -2.12 -9.75 55.61
CA ALA A 887 -1.88 -10.29 56.95
C ALA A 887 -2.37 -9.36 58.07
N THR A 888 -2.28 -8.03 57.89
CA THR A 888 -2.83 -7.06 58.84
C THR A 888 -4.37 -7.03 58.82
N SER A 889 -4.98 -7.41 57.70
CA SER A 889 -6.45 -7.52 57.57
C SER A 889 -7.03 -8.84 58.11
N SER A 890 -6.21 -9.88 58.29
CA SER A 890 -6.64 -11.22 58.71
C SER A 890 -6.44 -11.52 60.21
N GLY A 891 -6.04 -10.54 61.01
CA GLY A 891 -5.99 -10.68 62.48
C GLY A 891 -4.88 -11.58 63.02
N VAL A 892 -3.96 -12.08 62.19
CA VAL A 892 -2.86 -12.95 62.64
C VAL A 892 -1.63 -12.11 63.03
N GLY A 893 -1.52 -11.83 64.33
CA GLY A 893 -0.26 -11.75 65.07
C GLY A 893 0.58 -10.49 64.89
N ARG A 894 0.44 -9.53 65.84
CA ARG A 894 1.37 -8.39 66.06
C ARG A 894 2.87 -8.76 66.11
N TRP A 895 3.19 -10.01 66.42
CA TRP A 895 4.56 -10.53 66.48
C TRP A 895 5.15 -10.90 65.11
N ALA A 896 4.33 -11.30 64.14
CA ALA A 896 4.78 -11.57 62.78
C ALA A 896 5.11 -10.26 62.04
N GLY A 897 4.34 -9.19 62.29
CA GLY A 897 4.62 -7.86 61.75
C GLY A 897 5.95 -7.26 62.24
N LEU A 898 6.32 -7.49 63.51
CA LEU A 898 7.57 -6.99 64.10
C LEU A 898 8.81 -7.71 63.52
N LEU A 899 8.71 -9.03 63.32
CA LEU A 899 9.78 -9.85 62.74
C LEU A 899 10.03 -9.50 61.26
N VAL A 900 8.97 -9.20 60.51
CA VAL A 900 9.07 -8.78 59.11
C VAL A 900 9.58 -7.34 58.98
N LEU A 901 9.25 -6.44 59.91
CA LEU A 901 9.83 -5.09 59.98
C LEU A 901 11.35 -5.13 60.22
N LEU A 902 11.81 -5.98 61.13
CA LEU A 902 13.25 -6.20 61.37
C LEU A 902 13.97 -6.79 60.15
N MET A 903 13.32 -7.70 59.42
CA MET A 903 13.87 -8.21 58.15
C MET A 903 13.89 -7.15 57.04
N LEU A 904 12.88 -6.28 56.96
CA LEU A 904 12.85 -5.15 56.02
C LEU A 904 13.92 -4.11 56.33
N GLU A 905 14.19 -3.81 57.61
CA GLU A 905 15.32 -2.97 58.02
C GLU A 905 16.67 -3.60 57.67
N ALA A 906 16.82 -4.92 57.85
CA ALA A 906 18.04 -5.62 57.45
C ALA A 906 18.25 -5.63 55.92
N VAL A 907 17.18 -5.82 55.13
CA VAL A 907 17.25 -5.81 53.65
C VAL A 907 17.48 -4.40 53.10
N THR A 908 16.88 -3.37 53.70
CA THR A 908 17.12 -1.98 53.32
C THR A 908 18.53 -1.53 53.72
N ALA A 909 19.05 -1.95 54.87
CA ALA A 909 20.44 -1.74 55.26
C ALA A 909 21.42 -2.44 54.30
N ALA A 910 21.14 -3.68 53.89
CA ALA A 910 21.94 -4.41 52.90
C ALA A 910 21.88 -3.77 51.50
N GLY A 911 20.73 -3.24 51.10
CA GLY A 911 20.55 -2.50 49.84
C GLY A 911 21.30 -1.16 49.84
N LEU A 912 21.26 -0.43 50.96
CA LEU A 912 22.04 0.79 51.15
C LEU A 912 23.55 0.51 51.18
N LEU A 913 23.99 -0.59 51.81
CA LEU A 913 25.38 -1.04 51.77
C LEU A 913 25.84 -1.42 50.36
N MET A 914 24.99 -2.06 49.55
CA MET A 914 25.31 -2.35 48.14
C MET A 914 25.34 -1.11 47.25
N LEU A 915 24.46 -0.13 47.49
CA LEU A 915 24.49 1.16 46.80
C LEU A 915 25.72 1.99 47.21
N CYS A 916 26.08 2.01 48.49
CA CYS A 916 27.33 2.59 48.97
C CYS A 916 28.55 1.87 48.39
N TRP A 917 28.55 0.54 48.32
CA TRP A 917 29.64 -0.23 47.71
C TRP A 917 29.78 0.04 46.21
N ARG A 918 28.67 0.22 45.48
CA ARG A 918 28.70 0.65 44.07
C ARG A 918 29.18 2.08 43.89
N ALA A 919 28.80 3.00 44.78
CA ALA A 919 29.29 4.38 44.76
C ALA A 919 30.79 4.47 45.09
N ILE A 920 31.28 3.64 46.03
CA ILE A 920 32.71 3.51 46.36
C ILE A 920 33.53 2.87 45.22
N LYS A 921 32.89 2.10 44.34
CA LYS A 921 33.52 1.48 43.17
C LYS A 921 33.46 2.34 41.90
N GLN A 922 32.66 3.42 41.91
CA GLN A 922 32.51 4.38 40.82
C GLN A 922 33.26 5.70 41.05
N ASN A 923 33.67 5.98 42.30
CA ASN A 923 34.83 6.85 42.60
C ASN A 923 36.11 5.99 42.64
#